data_AF-A0A9W8ZU69-F1
#
_entry.id   AF-A0A9W8ZU69-F1
#
_cell.length_a   1.000
_cell.length_b   1.000
_cell.length_c   1.000
_cell.angle_alpha   90.00
_cell.angle_beta   90.00
_cell.angle_gamma   90.00
#
_symmetry.space_group_name_H-M   'P 1'
#
loop_
_entity.id
_entity.type
_entity.pdbx_description
1 polymer ?
#
loop_
_entity_poly.entity_id
_entity_poly.type
_entity_poly.pdbx_seq_one_letter_code
_entity_poly.pdbx_strand_id
1 'polypeptide(L)'
;MAEASFKDIPELFEVDLGESLTARTEALSTFRELGPPDLCHVVKSTGRSGQRDLGSYHYISGVDASSSASLAAYINSLTYAIEDNSAWFSKGNTWKVKNGCYCCFNAFSRVDIRVDVKIPGGVNAYAIDLRGERHEATLELWQETYVSALLRSILYSDDPNYWLDAYRKLDPITSPDSEIRFLQAAEALFMKGWLSLKAFAYLNPTPGWQVGSDPEIQVATVVSNHLTAGIMKYFGDSGRYQPAANLFEKIATREPEVASLLARSYIGMNEEVKAVQIMASSIRQTPSSYTLLHAQCDLLRSKGKHDWAVKLARQAVNCAPSEFVTWEKLTECWIDLGEFESALLTLNSCPMFTFNGRDVHRNLTPARVHLPFARPIGEILPERVKTEDDEADPALLRLPAPGLRGTWARAYSLLTRLVSQIGWDELLKTRSYVFVMEEEYRMQKAHGDISAVADKSGKVIHEDGTVRDSMISSDSITIGDHGIDDDDDASTRGMVSPHTPRKSGSLDNGSNTNGGVSLSSLSTAIPTIRISTESDRDFDEDGNAADPSSKGKDANGDASKTTANGFDDSRDVAELGLEKPAQAAAGAEEGGVNDEKDKESLHESLPTQSGPESFSFSNKRLCERWLDNLFMVLYEDLRVWTIFRAEVAHFKTQHVAYRKTGLEWEILGDLGMRLHHKEEAKEAYQRCLDTPRYSQKPWAKLMDMYAEEGDIQRCIQTAIRVAAYQWADYTEMTYPTQIARAFFKLGQLHGHAKISYTLLSMGLPDSILKIMDSYLQYGKTFKVEGYDF
;
A
#
# COMPACT_ATOMS: atom_id res chain seq x y z
N MET A 1 0.28 -17.31 41.24
CA MET A 1 1.75 -17.48 41.15
C MET A 1 2.33 -16.13 40.80
N ALA A 2 3.46 -15.71 41.37
CA ALA A 2 4.10 -14.46 40.94
C ALA A 2 4.56 -14.65 39.49
N GLU A 3 3.95 -13.92 38.56
CA GLU A 3 4.28 -14.04 37.16
C GLU A 3 5.60 -13.33 36.88
N ALA A 4 6.48 -13.95 36.10
CA ALA A 4 7.73 -13.33 35.66
C ALA A 4 7.50 -12.25 34.59
N SER A 5 6.32 -11.63 34.56
CA SER A 5 5.87 -10.73 33.51
C SER A 5 6.15 -9.26 33.82
N PHE A 6 6.30 -8.46 32.77
CA PHE A 6 6.24 -7.01 32.89
C PHE A 6 4.80 -6.55 33.05
N LYS A 7 4.58 -5.50 33.84
CA LYS A 7 3.25 -4.97 34.14
C LYS A 7 2.59 -4.34 32.91
N ASP A 8 3.29 -3.40 32.28
CA ASP A 8 2.75 -2.53 31.23
C ASP A 8 3.51 -2.66 29.89
N ILE A 9 4.41 -3.64 29.78
CA ILE A 9 5.27 -3.83 28.59
C ILE A 9 4.93 -5.18 27.94
N PRO A 10 4.69 -5.22 26.62
CA PRO A 10 4.44 -6.47 25.94
C PRO A 10 5.72 -7.29 25.84
N GLU A 11 5.60 -8.62 25.91
CA GLU A 11 6.73 -9.51 25.77
C GLU A 11 6.35 -10.89 25.25
N LEU A 12 7.30 -11.49 24.56
CA LEU A 12 7.25 -12.85 24.04
C LEU A 12 8.26 -13.69 24.82
N PHE A 13 7.80 -14.77 25.45
CA PHE A 13 8.67 -15.68 26.18
C PHE A 13 9.30 -16.70 25.23
N GLU A 14 10.61 -16.87 25.33
CA GLU A 14 11.36 -17.82 24.51
C GLU A 14 11.07 -19.27 24.92
N VAL A 15 11.15 -20.18 23.95
CA VAL A 15 11.17 -21.64 24.20
C VAL A 15 12.55 -22.02 24.72
N ASP A 16 13.60 -21.62 24.01
CA ASP A 16 14.98 -21.80 24.39
C ASP A 16 15.67 -20.45 24.65
N LEU A 17 16.41 -20.37 25.77
CA LEU A 17 17.05 -19.14 26.20
C LEU A 17 18.04 -18.62 25.14
N GLY A 18 17.80 -17.42 24.61
CA GLY A 18 18.64 -16.77 23.60
C GLY A 18 18.31 -17.13 22.15
N GLU A 19 17.21 -17.83 21.89
CA GLU A 19 16.77 -18.15 20.53
C GLU A 19 16.48 -16.90 19.69
N SER A 20 15.94 -15.83 20.30
CA SER A 20 15.62 -14.58 19.61
C SER A 20 16.88 -13.89 19.06
N LEU A 21 17.96 -13.86 19.85
CA LEU A 21 19.25 -13.31 19.44
C LEU A 21 19.92 -14.17 18.36
N THR A 22 19.76 -15.49 18.45
CA THR A 22 20.30 -16.43 17.45
C THR A 22 19.59 -16.27 16.12
N ALA A 23 18.25 -16.31 16.11
CA ALA A 23 17.44 -16.09 14.92
C ALA A 23 17.69 -14.72 14.28
N ARG A 24 17.86 -13.67 15.10
CA ARG A 24 18.23 -12.34 14.59
C ARG A 24 19.58 -12.38 13.85
N THR A 25 20.57 -13.08 14.41
CA THR A 25 21.91 -13.21 13.81
C THR A 25 21.85 -13.93 12.47
N GLU A 26 21.08 -15.03 12.38
CA GLU A 26 20.88 -15.79 11.13
C GLU A 26 20.15 -14.97 10.05
N ALA A 27 19.28 -14.05 10.47
CA ALA A 27 18.54 -13.19 9.55
C ALA A 27 19.35 -11.98 9.04
N LEU A 28 20.50 -11.63 9.64
CA LEU A 28 21.23 -10.38 9.32
C LEU A 28 21.54 -10.22 7.83
N SER A 29 21.97 -11.30 7.15
CA SER A 29 22.30 -11.27 5.73
C SER A 29 21.09 -11.05 4.81
N THR A 30 19.87 -11.25 5.32
CA THR A 30 18.64 -11.11 4.53
C THR A 30 18.19 -9.68 4.38
N PHE A 31 18.55 -8.80 5.33
CA PHE A 31 18.13 -7.40 5.34
C PHE A 31 18.85 -6.57 4.27
N ARG A 32 18.08 -5.78 3.50
CA ARG A 32 18.56 -5.05 2.31
C ARG A 32 18.43 -3.53 2.43
N GLU A 33 17.63 -3.01 3.35
CA GLU A 33 17.32 -1.59 3.50
C GLU A 33 17.67 -1.13 4.93
N LEU A 34 16.73 -0.46 5.61
CA LEU A 34 16.91 0.03 6.97
C LEU A 34 16.98 -1.09 8.02
N GLY A 35 16.66 -2.33 7.65
CA GLY A 35 16.71 -3.50 8.52
C GLY A 35 15.53 -3.63 9.49
N PRO A 36 15.60 -4.63 10.39
CA PRO A 36 14.52 -5.00 11.30
C PRO A 36 14.34 -3.95 12.41
N PRO A 37 13.24 -4.02 13.17
CA PRO A 37 13.10 -3.18 14.35
C PRO A 37 14.15 -3.57 15.38
N ASP A 38 14.38 -2.69 16.35
CA ASP A 38 15.30 -2.99 17.43
C ASP A 38 14.71 -4.11 18.29
N LEU A 39 15.57 -4.97 18.81
CA LEU A 39 15.18 -6.12 19.63
C LEU A 39 15.72 -5.90 21.03
N CYS A 40 14.86 -5.97 22.04
CA CYS A 40 15.28 -5.98 23.44
C CYS A 40 14.98 -7.36 24.03
N HIS A 41 16.04 -8.09 24.36
CA HIS A 41 15.99 -9.37 25.05
C HIS A 41 16.36 -9.19 26.52
N VAL A 42 15.67 -9.90 27.41
CA VAL A 42 15.93 -9.90 28.85
C VAL A 42 15.89 -11.31 29.41
N VAL A 43 16.73 -11.55 30.41
CA VAL A 43 16.72 -12.79 31.20
C VAL A 43 16.28 -12.49 32.61
N LYS A 44 15.24 -13.19 33.04
CA LYS A 44 14.62 -13.06 34.36
C LYS A 44 15.00 -14.27 35.22
N SER A 45 15.31 -14.03 36.48
CA SER A 45 15.72 -15.06 37.43
C SER A 45 15.12 -14.82 38.82
N THR A 46 14.86 -15.90 39.56
CA THR A 46 14.47 -15.85 40.97
C THR A 46 15.67 -15.94 41.92
N GLY A 47 16.88 -16.17 41.38
CA GLY A 47 18.11 -16.31 42.15
C GLY A 47 18.18 -17.58 43.02
N ARG A 48 17.17 -18.46 42.97
CA ARG A 48 17.12 -19.72 43.72
C ARG A 48 17.72 -20.86 42.91
N SER A 49 18.52 -21.71 43.55
CA SER A 49 19.04 -22.93 42.91
C SER A 49 17.90 -23.87 42.52
N GLY A 50 17.91 -24.37 41.28
CA GLY A 50 16.91 -25.32 40.76
C GLY A 50 15.73 -24.69 40.00
N GLN A 51 15.54 -23.36 40.04
CA GLN A 51 14.65 -22.68 39.10
C GLN A 51 15.43 -22.24 37.87
N ARG A 52 14.87 -22.53 36.68
CA ARG A 52 15.45 -22.11 35.41
C ARG A 52 15.19 -20.61 35.20
N ASP A 53 16.18 -19.94 34.63
CA ASP A 53 16.03 -18.58 34.14
C ASP A 53 15.04 -18.57 32.96
N LEU A 54 14.30 -17.48 32.81
CA LEU A 54 13.36 -17.28 31.71
C LEU A 54 13.86 -16.17 30.79
N GLY A 55 13.89 -16.46 29.48
CA GLY A 55 14.14 -15.47 28.44
C GLY A 55 12.83 -14.88 27.95
N SER A 56 12.79 -13.57 27.76
CA SER A 56 11.72 -12.91 27.03
C SER A 56 12.27 -11.75 26.21
N TYR A 57 11.53 -11.36 25.18
CA TYR A 57 11.92 -10.27 24.30
C TYR A 57 10.71 -9.48 23.80
N HIS A 58 10.98 -8.27 23.33
CA HIS A 58 10.02 -7.42 22.65
C HIS A 58 10.73 -6.58 21.58
N TYR A 59 9.98 -6.18 20.55
CA TYR A 59 10.49 -5.27 19.54
C TYR A 59 10.27 -3.83 19.98
N ILE A 60 11.17 -2.95 19.58
CA ILE A 60 11.08 -1.54 19.94
C ILE A 60 11.61 -0.60 18.87
N SER A 61 11.05 0.61 18.81
CA SER A 61 11.59 1.73 18.04
C SER A 61 11.47 3.04 18.83
N GLY A 62 12.30 4.02 18.49
CA GLY A 62 12.31 5.33 19.13
C GLY A 62 13.18 5.47 20.39
N VAL A 63 13.90 4.42 20.80
CA VAL A 63 14.93 4.56 21.85
C VAL A 63 16.16 5.27 21.28
N ASP A 64 16.76 6.17 22.06
CA ASP A 64 17.99 6.86 21.67
C ASP A 64 19.17 5.88 21.54
N ALA A 65 19.50 5.52 20.30
CA ALA A 65 20.61 4.63 19.95
C ALA A 65 21.94 5.38 19.72
N SER A 66 22.13 6.57 20.29
CA SER A 66 23.39 7.33 20.17
C SER A 66 24.54 6.80 21.03
N SER A 67 24.27 5.96 22.03
CA SER A 67 25.32 5.42 22.91
C SER A 67 24.93 4.09 23.57
N SER A 68 25.91 3.37 24.10
CA SER A 68 25.67 2.19 24.93
C SER A 68 24.95 2.54 26.24
N ALA A 69 25.20 3.74 26.79
CA ALA A 69 24.60 4.18 28.04
C ALA A 69 23.09 4.41 27.92
N SER A 70 22.62 5.00 26.81
CA SER A 70 21.19 5.23 26.56
C SER A 70 20.43 3.92 26.36
N LEU A 71 20.99 2.98 25.59
CA LEU A 71 20.40 1.64 25.41
C LEU A 71 20.42 0.82 26.72
N ALA A 72 21.50 0.92 27.51
CA ALA A 72 21.54 0.28 28.82
C ALA A 72 20.55 0.90 29.81
N ALA A 73 20.31 2.21 29.75
CA ALA A 73 19.30 2.88 30.56
C ALA A 73 17.89 2.37 30.24
N TYR A 74 17.59 2.09 28.97
CA TYR A 74 16.34 1.44 28.59
C TYR A 74 16.19 0.07 29.28
N ILE A 75 17.18 -0.82 29.17
CA ILE A 75 17.14 -2.14 29.83
C ILE A 75 16.99 -2.00 31.35
N ASN A 76 17.73 -1.07 31.97
CA ASN A 76 17.63 -0.82 33.41
C ASN A 76 16.23 -0.34 33.82
N SER A 77 15.54 0.43 32.98
CA SER A 77 14.15 0.85 33.26
C SER A 77 13.19 -0.33 33.40
N LEU A 78 13.46 -1.45 32.67
CA LEU A 78 12.65 -2.67 32.74
C LEU A 78 12.71 -3.35 34.11
N THR A 79 13.75 -3.09 34.91
CA THR A 79 13.84 -3.64 36.27
C THR A 79 12.73 -3.13 37.18
N TYR A 80 12.21 -1.93 36.91
CA TYR A 80 11.08 -1.34 37.63
C TYR A 80 9.73 -1.73 37.05
N ALA A 81 9.72 -2.40 35.89
CA ALA A 81 8.50 -2.80 35.19
C ALA A 81 8.06 -4.24 35.53
N ILE A 82 8.86 -5.02 36.25
CA ILE A 82 8.45 -6.35 36.73
C ILE A 82 7.36 -6.19 37.78
N GLU A 83 6.28 -6.98 37.66
CA GLU A 83 5.23 -7.00 38.68
C GLU A 83 5.79 -7.45 40.04
N ASP A 84 5.82 -6.53 40.99
CA ASP A 84 6.11 -6.88 42.38
C ASP A 84 4.81 -7.35 43.02
N ASN A 85 4.60 -8.66 43.10
CA ASN A 85 3.43 -9.24 43.76
C ASN A 85 3.57 -9.13 45.28
N SER A 86 3.59 -7.88 45.77
CA SER A 86 3.79 -7.53 47.17
C SER A 86 2.43 -7.48 47.89
N ALA A 87 1.70 -8.59 47.83
CA ALA A 87 0.73 -8.86 48.87
C ALA A 87 1.53 -9.10 50.16
N TRP A 88 1.34 -8.25 51.16
CA TRP A 88 2.02 -8.22 52.48
C TRP A 88 2.15 -9.57 53.22
N PHE A 89 1.45 -10.63 52.75
CA PHE A 89 1.49 -11.99 53.28
C PHE A 89 2.17 -13.05 52.39
N SER A 90 2.61 -12.72 51.17
CA SER A 90 3.23 -13.68 50.24
C SER A 90 4.75 -13.51 50.21
N LYS A 91 5.47 -14.37 50.94
CA LYS A 91 6.92 -14.60 50.72
C LYS A 91 7.16 -15.39 49.42
N GLY A 92 6.58 -14.94 48.31
CA GLY A 92 6.68 -15.55 47.00
C GLY A 92 8.05 -15.34 46.34
N ASN A 93 8.31 -16.07 45.24
CA ASN A 93 9.51 -15.91 44.42
C ASN A 93 9.50 -14.53 43.74
N THR A 94 10.34 -13.60 44.18
CA THR A 94 10.54 -12.32 43.49
C THR A 94 11.42 -12.54 42.25
N TRP A 95 10.82 -12.44 41.07
CA TRP A 95 11.55 -12.40 39.81
C TRP A 95 12.31 -11.09 39.68
N LYS A 96 13.51 -11.14 39.10
CA LYS A 96 14.33 -9.96 38.81
C LYS A 96 14.95 -10.08 37.42
N VAL A 97 15.13 -8.96 36.73
CA VAL A 97 15.96 -8.90 35.51
C VAL A 97 17.41 -9.13 35.92
N LYS A 98 18.01 -10.21 35.41
CA LYS A 98 19.39 -10.62 35.68
C LYS A 98 20.36 -10.01 34.66
N ASN A 99 19.99 -10.05 33.38
CA ASN A 99 20.72 -9.43 32.28
C ASN A 99 19.76 -9.11 31.12
N GLY A 100 20.25 -8.38 30.14
CA GLY A 100 19.54 -8.14 28.89
C GLY A 100 20.48 -7.78 27.75
N CYS A 101 19.98 -7.86 26.52
CA CYS A 101 20.68 -7.50 25.30
C CYS A 101 19.79 -6.60 24.45
N TYR A 102 20.27 -5.41 24.10
CA TYR A 102 19.60 -4.53 23.14
C TYR A 102 20.30 -4.63 21.79
N CYS A 103 19.57 -4.91 20.72
CA CYS A 103 20.10 -5.02 19.36
C CYS A 103 19.51 -3.92 18.47
N CYS A 104 20.36 -3.15 17.81
CA CYS A 104 19.99 -2.09 16.89
C CYS A 104 20.75 -2.27 15.57
N PHE A 105 20.02 -2.40 14.46
CA PHE A 105 20.66 -2.59 13.16
C PHE A 105 21.19 -1.26 12.61
N ASN A 106 22.41 -1.26 12.10
CA ASN A 106 23.02 -0.16 11.38
C ASN A 106 22.94 -0.45 9.89
N ALA A 107 22.14 0.33 9.15
CA ALA A 107 21.94 0.14 7.72
C ALA A 107 23.10 0.64 6.86
N PHE A 108 23.92 1.59 7.36
CA PHE A 108 25.04 2.15 6.60
C PHE A 108 26.21 1.16 6.51
N SER A 109 26.66 0.63 7.64
CA SER A 109 27.74 -0.37 7.68
C SER A 109 27.25 -1.82 7.63
N ARG A 110 25.93 -2.03 7.64
CA ARG A 110 25.27 -3.36 7.65
C ARG A 110 25.78 -4.26 8.77
N VAL A 111 25.78 -3.71 9.98
CA VAL A 111 26.14 -4.41 11.23
C VAL A 111 25.01 -4.29 12.26
N ASP A 112 24.93 -5.21 13.20
CA ASP A 112 23.98 -5.19 14.31
C ASP A 112 24.70 -4.78 15.58
N ILE A 113 24.45 -3.57 16.08
CA ILE A 113 25.03 -3.09 17.34
C ILE A 113 24.27 -3.75 18.50
N ARG A 114 25.02 -4.39 19.39
CA ARG A 114 24.49 -5.06 20.58
C ARG A 114 25.05 -4.46 21.86
N VAL A 115 24.17 -4.28 22.83
CA VAL A 115 24.51 -3.83 24.17
C VAL A 115 24.05 -4.86 25.18
N ASP A 116 24.99 -5.62 25.71
CA ASP A 116 24.75 -6.57 26.79
C ASP A 116 24.85 -5.85 28.13
N VAL A 117 23.81 -5.94 28.95
CA VAL A 117 23.73 -5.36 30.29
C VAL A 117 23.61 -6.48 31.31
N LYS A 118 24.47 -6.46 32.34
CA LYS A 118 24.39 -7.31 33.51
C LYS A 118 23.94 -6.47 34.70
N ILE A 119 23.08 -7.01 35.56
CA ILE A 119 22.50 -6.30 36.70
C ILE A 119 22.87 -7.01 38.00
N PRO A 120 23.45 -6.33 39.02
CA PRO A 120 23.77 -4.90 39.10
C PRO A 120 25.21 -4.60 38.64
N GLY A 121 25.43 -4.39 37.34
CA GLY A 121 26.69 -3.85 36.81
C GLY A 121 27.27 -4.63 35.64
N GLY A 122 27.81 -3.88 34.67
CA GLY A 122 28.45 -4.38 33.45
C GLY A 122 27.64 -4.02 32.21
N VAL A 123 28.22 -3.19 31.35
CA VAL A 123 27.68 -2.87 30.03
C VAL A 123 28.78 -3.21 29.02
N ASN A 124 28.46 -4.06 28.06
CA ASN A 124 29.38 -4.44 26.99
C ASN A 124 28.72 -4.16 25.64
N ALA A 125 29.33 -3.29 24.85
CA ALA A 125 28.85 -2.92 23.54
C ALA A 125 29.77 -3.45 22.44
N TYR A 126 29.20 -4.04 21.41
CA TYR A 126 29.91 -4.62 20.28
C TYR A 126 29.04 -4.59 19.03
N ALA A 127 29.66 -4.68 17.86
CA ALA A 127 28.97 -4.84 16.58
C ALA A 127 29.03 -6.30 16.14
N ILE A 128 27.98 -6.79 15.50
CA ILE A 128 27.98 -8.08 14.80
C ILE A 128 27.84 -7.82 13.30
N ASP A 129 28.75 -8.35 12.49
CA ASP A 129 28.63 -8.24 11.04
C ASP A 129 27.68 -9.29 10.43
N LEU A 130 27.49 -9.24 9.12
CA LEU A 130 26.62 -10.19 8.40
C LEU A 130 27.08 -11.65 8.48
N ARG A 131 28.32 -11.92 8.91
CA ARG A 131 28.89 -13.26 9.09
C ARG A 131 28.71 -13.77 10.53
N GLY A 132 28.22 -12.92 11.44
CA GLY A 132 28.10 -13.23 12.85
C GLY A 132 29.39 -12.95 13.65
N GLU A 133 30.40 -12.31 13.06
CA GLU A 133 31.65 -11.99 13.74
C GLU A 133 31.51 -10.72 14.57
N ARG A 134 32.17 -10.70 15.74
CA ARG A 134 32.10 -9.58 16.68
C ARG A 134 33.20 -8.57 16.42
N HIS A 135 32.83 -7.30 16.40
CA HIS A 135 33.70 -6.15 16.20
C HIS A 135 33.50 -5.10 17.29
N GLU A 136 34.47 -4.20 17.44
CA GLU A 136 34.37 -3.08 18.37
C GLU A 136 33.31 -2.06 17.89
N ALA A 137 32.46 -1.59 18.81
CA ALA A 137 31.45 -0.58 18.52
C ALA A 137 32.08 0.83 18.53
N THR A 138 32.69 1.23 17.40
CA THR A 138 33.33 2.53 17.23
C THR A 138 32.34 3.71 17.27
N LEU A 139 32.83 4.92 17.50
CA LEU A 139 32.00 6.13 17.53
C LEU A 139 31.27 6.37 16.19
N GLU A 140 31.92 6.03 15.06
CA GLU A 140 31.29 6.12 13.74
C GLU A 140 30.11 5.15 13.59
N LEU A 141 30.27 3.91 14.05
CA LEU A 141 29.19 2.93 14.04
C LEU A 141 28.01 3.36 14.90
N TRP A 142 28.27 3.98 16.06
CA TRP A 142 27.21 4.54 16.91
C TRP A 142 26.44 5.66 16.23
N GLN A 143 27.13 6.56 15.53
CA GLN A 143 26.48 7.64 14.80
C GLN A 143 25.60 7.13 13.66
N GLU A 144 26.08 6.14 12.90
CA GLU A 144 25.30 5.48 11.84
C GLU A 144 24.10 4.71 12.39
N THR A 145 24.28 4.03 13.53
CA THR A 145 23.21 3.29 14.23
C THR A 145 22.13 4.23 14.74
N TYR A 146 22.52 5.36 15.32
CA TYR A 146 21.60 6.41 15.76
C TYR A 146 20.70 6.90 14.62
N VAL A 147 21.29 7.25 13.47
CA VAL A 147 20.52 7.71 12.31
C VAL A 147 19.67 6.58 11.74
N SER A 148 20.19 5.34 11.65
CA SER A 148 19.41 4.18 11.18
C SER A 148 18.17 3.93 12.04
N ALA A 149 18.29 3.99 13.37
CA ALA A 149 17.19 3.81 14.31
C ALA A 149 16.13 4.91 14.16
N LEU A 150 16.56 6.17 14.00
CA LEU A 150 15.64 7.29 13.76
C LEU A 150 14.93 7.17 12.42
N LEU A 151 15.65 6.84 11.33
CA LEU A 151 15.05 6.65 10.01
C LEU A 151 14.03 5.52 10.00
N ARG A 152 14.32 4.37 10.62
CA ARG A 152 13.33 3.30 10.80
C ARG A 152 12.09 3.79 11.54
N SER A 153 12.28 4.47 12.67
CA SER A 153 11.18 4.95 13.50
C SER A 153 10.30 5.98 12.77
N ILE A 154 10.92 6.87 11.98
CA ILE A 154 10.24 7.92 11.22
C ILE A 154 9.54 7.35 9.99
N LEU A 155 10.23 6.57 9.15
CA LEU A 155 9.69 6.12 7.87
C LEU A 155 8.66 5.01 8.04
N TYR A 156 8.86 4.12 9.01
CA TYR A 156 8.01 2.94 9.23
C TYR A 156 6.93 3.16 10.30
N SER A 157 6.77 4.40 10.82
CA SER A 157 5.78 4.75 11.85
C SER A 157 4.36 4.25 11.55
N ASP A 158 3.90 4.52 10.32
CA ASP A 158 2.54 4.30 9.84
C ASP A 158 2.43 3.16 8.81
N ASP A 159 3.47 2.32 8.65
CA ASP A 159 3.46 1.29 7.62
C ASP A 159 2.60 0.07 8.03
N PRO A 160 1.50 -0.23 7.30
CA PRO A 160 0.65 -1.37 7.61
C PRO A 160 1.35 -2.73 7.44
N ASN A 161 2.39 -2.80 6.60
CA ASN A 161 3.15 -4.03 6.38
C ASN A 161 4.20 -4.29 7.47
N TYR A 162 4.42 -3.32 8.36
CA TYR A 162 5.43 -3.38 9.41
C TYR A 162 4.78 -3.61 10.78
N TRP A 163 4.01 -4.71 10.86
CA TRP A 163 3.30 -5.16 12.06
C TRP A 163 3.97 -6.39 12.67
N LEU A 164 4.25 -6.34 13.97
CA LEU A 164 4.87 -7.41 14.74
C LEU A 164 4.21 -7.50 16.11
N ASP A 165 4.10 -8.72 16.64
CA ASP A 165 3.66 -8.94 18.01
C ASP A 165 4.67 -8.32 18.99
N ALA A 166 4.16 -7.78 20.11
CA ALA A 166 4.97 -7.15 21.14
C ALA A 166 5.93 -6.05 20.61
N TYR A 167 5.44 -5.24 19.66
CA TYR A 167 6.21 -4.12 19.12
C TYR A 167 5.82 -2.79 19.76
N ARG A 168 6.72 -2.25 20.58
CA ARG A 168 6.58 -0.96 21.25
C ARG A 168 7.16 0.18 20.42
N LYS A 169 6.40 1.23 20.14
CA LYS A 169 6.88 2.42 19.40
C LYS A 169 6.91 3.63 20.31
N LEU A 170 8.08 4.22 20.50
CA LEU A 170 8.31 5.43 21.31
C LEU A 170 8.60 6.64 20.41
N ASP A 171 8.50 7.84 20.99
CA ASP A 171 8.91 9.07 20.31
C ASP A 171 10.41 9.07 20.00
N PRO A 172 10.81 9.07 18.72
CA PRO A 172 12.23 9.02 18.33
C PRO A 172 12.97 10.33 18.62
N ILE A 173 12.26 11.47 18.61
CA ILE A 173 12.81 12.81 18.85
C ILE A 173 11.89 13.53 19.84
N THR A 174 12.40 13.78 21.04
CA THR A 174 11.61 14.28 22.20
C THR A 174 11.92 15.72 22.59
N SER A 175 13.01 16.30 22.06
CA SER A 175 13.39 17.70 22.33
C SER A 175 13.98 18.40 21.10
N PRO A 176 13.93 19.75 21.05
CA PRO A 176 14.60 20.52 20.00
C PRO A 176 16.12 20.24 19.91
N ASP A 177 16.76 19.98 21.05
CA ASP A 177 18.19 19.61 21.07
C ASP A 177 18.45 18.25 20.41
N SER A 178 17.54 17.28 20.59
CA SER A 178 17.63 15.99 19.89
C SER A 178 17.39 16.13 18.38
N GLU A 179 16.55 17.07 17.96
CA GLU A 179 16.33 17.40 16.55
C GLU A 179 17.59 18.01 15.91
N ILE A 180 18.26 18.93 16.61
CA ILE A 180 19.54 19.49 16.15
C ILE A 180 20.60 18.40 16.04
N ARG A 181 20.69 17.50 17.02
CA ARG A 181 21.61 16.34 16.99
C ARG A 181 21.32 15.41 15.81
N PHE A 182 20.05 15.14 15.52
CA PHE A 182 19.65 14.37 14.34
C PHE A 182 20.14 15.03 13.05
N LEU A 183 19.92 16.33 12.87
CA LEU A 183 20.37 17.07 11.68
C LEU A 183 21.90 17.10 11.54
N GLN A 184 22.63 17.26 12.65
CA GLN A 184 24.10 17.22 12.65
C GLN A 184 24.63 15.83 12.28
N ALA A 185 24.02 14.77 12.84
CA ALA A 185 24.39 13.40 12.51
C ALA A 185 24.09 13.08 11.04
N ALA A 186 22.93 13.53 10.54
CA ALA A 186 22.54 13.42 9.14
C ALA A 186 23.50 14.18 8.22
N GLU A 187 23.88 15.42 8.54
CA GLU A 187 24.85 16.23 7.76
C GLU A 187 26.20 15.51 7.61
N ALA A 188 26.70 14.95 8.70
CA ALA A 188 27.97 14.22 8.70
C ALA A 188 27.90 12.91 7.89
N LEU A 189 26.80 12.15 8.00
CA LEU A 189 26.62 10.92 7.22
C LEU A 189 26.31 11.19 5.74
N PHE A 190 25.68 12.33 5.43
CA PHE A 190 25.41 12.75 4.06
C PHE A 190 26.71 12.81 3.23
N MET A 191 27.76 13.38 3.82
CA MET A 191 29.06 13.54 3.17
C MET A 191 29.90 12.25 3.16
N LYS A 192 29.69 11.35 4.12
CA LYS A 192 30.39 10.05 4.18
C LYS A 192 30.10 9.20 2.93
N GLY A 193 28.91 9.34 2.35
CA GLY A 193 28.57 8.69 1.07
C GLY A 193 29.30 9.26 -0.14
N TRP A 194 29.66 10.54 -0.14
CA TRP A 194 30.26 11.20 -1.29
C TRP A 194 31.78 10.99 -1.41
N LEU A 195 32.53 11.05 -0.29
CA LEU A 195 33.99 10.95 -0.35
C LEU A 195 34.52 9.54 -0.67
N SER A 196 33.75 8.50 -0.36
CA SER A 196 34.15 7.09 -0.63
C SER A 196 34.24 6.77 -2.14
N LEU A 197 33.47 7.48 -2.98
CA LEU A 197 33.48 7.26 -4.44
C LEU A 197 34.76 7.67 -5.16
N LYS A 198 35.52 8.63 -4.62
CA LYS A 198 36.71 9.14 -5.33
C LYS A 198 38.00 8.42 -4.96
N ALA A 199 38.06 7.69 -3.85
CA ALA A 199 39.33 7.15 -3.33
C ALA A 199 39.44 5.61 -3.37
N PHE A 200 38.35 4.84 -3.33
CA PHE A 200 38.40 3.39 -3.09
C PHE A 200 37.43 2.56 -3.94
N ALA A 201 37.38 2.83 -5.25
CA ALA A 201 36.52 2.10 -6.19
C ALA A 201 36.83 0.58 -6.34
N TYR A 202 37.86 0.04 -5.69
CA TYR A 202 38.32 -1.34 -5.94
C TYR A 202 38.32 -2.31 -4.75
N LEU A 203 38.06 -1.91 -3.50
CA LEU A 203 38.22 -2.86 -2.38
C LEU A 203 37.07 -3.04 -1.38
N ASN A 204 36.03 -2.19 -1.36
CA ASN A 204 34.74 -2.45 -0.67
C ASN A 204 33.77 -1.26 -0.95
N PRO A 205 32.73 -1.42 -1.79
CA PRO A 205 31.91 -0.30 -2.22
C PRO A 205 30.71 -0.11 -1.28
N THR A 206 30.80 0.84 -0.34
CA THR A 206 29.64 1.18 0.50
C THR A 206 29.50 2.71 0.63
N PRO A 207 28.86 3.39 -0.35
CA PRO A 207 28.49 4.79 -0.20
C PRO A 207 27.27 4.94 0.74
N GLY A 208 27.24 5.99 1.56
CA GLY A 208 26.16 6.36 2.49
C GLY A 208 24.76 6.59 1.91
N TRP A 209 24.55 6.44 0.60
CA TRP A 209 23.22 6.33 -0.03
C TRP A 209 22.67 4.88 -0.04
N GLN A 210 23.38 3.91 0.53
CA GLN A 210 22.96 2.50 0.62
C GLN A 210 21.96 2.18 1.74
N VAL A 211 21.39 3.18 2.44
CA VAL A 211 20.27 2.91 3.37
C VAL A 211 19.02 2.36 2.66
N GLY A 212 18.95 2.47 1.33
CA GLY A 212 17.80 2.12 0.52
C GLY A 212 17.04 3.35 0.03
N SER A 213 16.00 3.13 -0.74
CA SER A 213 15.07 4.14 -1.25
C SER A 213 13.65 3.60 -1.19
N ASP A 214 12.67 4.47 -1.42
CA ASP A 214 11.29 4.01 -1.50
C ASP A 214 11.10 2.98 -2.64
N PRO A 215 10.17 2.03 -2.54
CA PRO A 215 10.02 0.92 -3.50
C PRO A 215 9.75 1.35 -4.95
N GLU A 216 9.30 2.59 -5.16
CA GLU A 216 9.05 3.20 -6.47
C GLU A 216 10.32 3.76 -7.13
N ILE A 217 11.41 3.89 -6.37
CA ILE A 217 12.71 4.37 -6.86
C ILE A 217 13.58 3.16 -7.18
N GLN A 218 13.96 3.03 -8.46
CA GLN A 218 14.76 1.89 -8.91
C GLN A 218 16.19 1.98 -8.38
N VAL A 219 16.79 3.16 -8.48
CA VAL A 219 18.17 3.42 -8.08
C VAL A 219 18.20 4.56 -7.08
N ALA A 220 18.65 4.28 -5.86
CA ALA A 220 18.84 5.31 -4.84
C ALA A 220 19.85 6.37 -5.32
N THR A 221 19.50 7.64 -5.16
CA THR A 221 20.35 8.78 -5.53
C THR A 221 20.69 9.62 -4.31
N VAL A 222 21.51 10.67 -4.48
CA VAL A 222 21.87 11.60 -3.40
C VAL A 222 20.63 12.33 -2.85
N VAL A 223 19.58 12.46 -3.67
CA VAL A 223 18.32 13.13 -3.32
C VAL A 223 17.16 12.17 -3.04
N SER A 224 17.20 10.97 -3.60
CA SER A 224 16.16 9.93 -3.47
C SER A 224 16.70 8.72 -2.71
N ASN A 225 16.72 8.81 -1.38
CA ASN A 225 17.12 7.73 -0.48
C ASN A 225 16.38 7.88 0.87
N HIS A 226 16.47 6.88 1.74
CA HIS A 226 15.77 6.93 3.03
C HIS A 226 16.26 8.04 3.98
N LEU A 227 17.51 8.51 3.87
CA LEU A 227 17.97 9.63 4.70
C LEU A 227 17.25 10.91 4.32
N THR A 228 17.23 11.27 3.04
CA THR A 228 16.53 12.46 2.55
C THR A 228 15.02 12.32 2.68
N ALA A 229 14.46 11.13 2.41
CA ALA A 229 13.04 10.85 2.61
C ALA A 229 12.63 10.97 4.08
N GLY A 230 13.43 10.47 5.02
CA GLY A 230 13.16 10.57 6.46
C GLY A 230 13.18 12.01 6.96
N ILE A 231 14.16 12.82 6.51
CA ILE A 231 14.23 14.26 6.81
C ILE A 231 13.00 14.98 6.24
N MET A 232 12.70 14.76 4.95
CA MET A 232 11.56 15.41 4.29
C MET A 232 10.23 14.99 4.91
N LYS A 233 10.06 13.72 5.30
CA LYS A 233 8.88 13.24 6.01
C LYS A 233 8.73 13.91 7.37
N TYR A 234 9.76 13.87 8.21
CA TYR A 234 9.71 14.42 9.57
C TYR A 234 9.51 15.95 9.62
N PHE A 235 10.11 16.71 8.71
CA PHE A 235 9.91 18.16 8.67
C PHE A 235 8.69 18.57 7.85
N GLY A 236 8.38 17.83 6.78
CA GLY A 236 7.25 18.12 5.90
C GLY A 236 5.90 17.79 6.53
N ASP A 237 5.78 16.65 7.20
CA ASP A 237 4.54 16.23 7.88
C ASP A 237 4.20 17.15 9.08
N SER A 238 5.16 17.93 9.57
CA SER A 238 4.94 18.96 10.60
C SER A 238 4.87 20.39 10.06
N GLY A 239 4.99 20.59 8.74
CA GLY A 239 5.04 21.93 8.11
C GLY A 239 6.30 22.74 8.44
N ARG A 240 7.21 22.23 9.28
CA ARG A 240 8.42 22.94 9.72
C ARG A 240 9.57 22.70 8.75
N TYR A 241 9.49 23.27 7.56
CA TYR A 241 10.50 23.09 6.52
C TYR A 241 11.83 23.85 6.77
N GLN A 242 11.86 24.84 7.67
CA GLN A 242 13.04 25.67 7.93
C GLN A 242 14.31 24.87 8.33
N PRO A 243 14.27 23.90 9.26
CA PRO A 243 15.47 23.14 9.63
C PRO A 243 15.99 22.29 8.47
N ALA A 244 15.09 21.72 7.66
CA ALA A 244 15.46 20.99 6.44
C ALA A 244 16.07 21.93 5.39
N ALA A 245 15.51 23.12 5.16
CA ALA A 245 16.08 24.12 4.27
C ALA A 245 17.50 24.51 4.70
N ASN A 246 17.72 24.82 5.99
CA ASN A 246 19.04 25.17 6.52
C ASN A 246 20.08 24.07 6.31
N LEU A 247 19.69 22.80 6.46
CA LEU A 247 20.57 21.67 6.19
C LEU A 247 20.91 21.60 4.69
N PHE A 248 19.91 21.66 3.82
CA PHE A 248 20.12 21.52 2.39
C PHE A 248 20.82 22.73 1.76
N GLU A 249 20.68 23.95 2.31
CA GLU A 249 21.48 25.11 1.91
C GLU A 249 22.98 24.82 2.06
N LYS A 250 23.41 24.28 3.21
CA LYS A 250 24.81 23.94 3.45
C LYS A 250 25.30 22.88 2.47
N ILE A 251 24.50 21.83 2.28
CA ILE A 251 24.87 20.69 1.44
C ILE A 251 24.88 21.07 -0.05
N ALA A 252 23.91 21.86 -0.52
CA ALA A 252 23.77 22.27 -1.91
C ALA A 252 24.96 23.10 -2.42
N THR A 253 25.74 23.73 -1.54
CA THR A 253 26.99 24.39 -1.91
C THR A 253 28.05 23.42 -2.45
N ARG A 254 27.98 22.15 -2.04
CA ARG A 254 28.92 21.09 -2.44
C ARG A 254 28.30 20.17 -3.48
N GLU A 255 27.02 19.81 -3.29
CA GLU A 255 26.27 18.93 -4.19
C GLU A 255 25.07 19.65 -4.83
N PRO A 256 25.22 20.15 -6.07
CA PRO A 256 24.16 20.91 -6.74
C PRO A 256 22.84 20.14 -6.93
N GLU A 257 22.85 18.81 -7.01
CA GLU A 257 21.63 18.01 -7.14
C GLU A 257 20.69 18.17 -5.93
N VAL A 258 21.24 18.42 -4.74
CA VAL A 258 20.47 18.65 -3.50
C VAL A 258 19.62 19.91 -3.56
N ALA A 259 19.87 20.80 -4.53
CA ALA A 259 19.04 21.97 -4.78
C ALA A 259 17.57 21.61 -5.02
N SER A 260 17.24 20.41 -5.51
CA SER A 260 15.83 19.99 -5.64
C SER A 260 15.15 19.84 -4.29
N LEU A 261 15.85 19.31 -3.28
CA LEU A 261 15.33 19.17 -1.91
C LEU A 261 15.23 20.55 -1.24
N LEU A 262 16.23 21.40 -1.43
CA LEU A 262 16.21 22.79 -0.94
C LEU A 262 15.02 23.58 -1.52
N ALA A 263 14.80 23.48 -2.84
CA ALA A 263 13.68 24.14 -3.49
C ALA A 263 12.33 23.65 -2.95
N ARG A 264 12.17 22.33 -2.72
CA ARG A 264 10.97 21.76 -2.10
C ARG A 264 10.76 22.30 -0.68
N SER A 265 11.82 22.43 0.12
CA SER A 265 11.73 23.01 1.46
C SER A 265 11.29 24.47 1.41
N TYR A 266 11.84 25.30 0.53
CA TYR A 266 11.39 26.69 0.39
C TYR A 266 9.95 26.81 -0.11
N ILE A 267 9.50 25.94 -1.01
CA ILE A 267 8.09 25.88 -1.43
C ILE A 267 7.21 25.58 -0.22
N GLY A 268 7.60 24.61 0.62
CA GLY A 268 6.90 24.29 1.86
C GLY A 268 6.87 25.43 2.88
N MET A 269 7.84 26.34 2.84
CA MET A 269 7.86 27.57 3.65
C MET A 269 7.08 28.74 3.04
N ASN A 270 6.38 28.53 1.91
CA ASN A 270 5.77 29.59 1.10
C ASN A 270 6.78 30.62 0.56
N GLU A 271 8.07 30.29 0.48
CA GLU A 271 9.14 31.14 -0.07
C GLU A 271 9.42 30.81 -1.55
N GLU A 272 8.36 30.76 -2.36
CA GLU A 272 8.42 30.31 -3.76
C GLU A 272 9.42 31.10 -4.63
N VAL A 273 9.58 32.41 -4.38
CA VAL A 273 10.52 33.25 -5.13
C VAL A 273 11.96 32.77 -4.94
N LYS A 274 12.36 32.42 -3.72
CA LYS A 274 13.69 31.87 -3.44
C LYS A 274 13.83 30.49 -4.07
N ALA A 275 12.80 29.65 -3.97
CA ALA A 275 12.79 28.34 -4.61
C ALA A 275 13.04 28.45 -6.13
N VAL A 276 12.34 29.36 -6.82
CA VAL A 276 12.53 29.59 -8.26
C VAL A 276 13.95 30.08 -8.58
N GLN A 277 14.50 31.01 -7.79
CA GLN A 277 15.87 31.50 -8.00
C GLN A 277 16.90 30.38 -7.87
N ILE A 278 16.76 29.53 -6.85
CA ILE A 278 17.64 28.36 -6.64
C ILE A 278 17.48 27.34 -7.77
N MET A 279 16.25 27.03 -8.18
CA MET A 279 16.02 26.12 -9.29
C MET A 279 16.60 26.64 -10.61
N ALA A 280 16.44 27.94 -10.88
CA ALA A 280 16.94 28.59 -12.09
C ALA A 280 18.47 28.71 -12.14
N SER A 281 19.13 28.87 -10.98
CA SER A 281 20.59 28.87 -10.91
C SER A 281 21.16 27.45 -10.99
N SER A 282 20.53 26.49 -10.31
CA SER A 282 21.02 25.10 -10.22
C SER A 282 20.83 24.32 -11.52
N ILE A 283 19.74 24.55 -12.26
CA ILE A 283 19.50 23.87 -13.55
C ILE A 283 20.55 24.22 -14.61
N ARG A 284 21.21 25.39 -14.49
CA ARG A 284 22.33 25.77 -15.37
C ARG A 284 23.59 24.94 -15.11
N GLN A 285 23.74 24.43 -13.89
CA GLN A 285 24.87 23.60 -13.49
C GLN A 285 24.57 22.10 -13.73
N THR A 286 23.35 21.67 -13.41
CA THR A 286 22.90 20.28 -13.55
C THR A 286 21.63 20.18 -14.43
N PRO A 287 21.76 20.40 -15.76
CA PRO A 287 20.60 20.42 -16.67
C PRO A 287 19.92 19.06 -16.85
N SER A 288 20.61 17.97 -16.51
CA SER A 288 20.10 16.59 -16.55
C SER A 288 19.43 16.13 -15.25
N SER A 289 19.30 17.00 -14.24
CA SER A 289 18.67 16.63 -12.97
C SER A 289 17.15 16.57 -13.11
N TYR A 290 16.60 15.36 -13.22
CA TYR A 290 15.16 15.15 -13.30
C TYR A 290 14.42 15.56 -12.02
N THR A 291 15.05 15.45 -10.84
CA THR A 291 14.45 15.86 -9.57
C THR A 291 14.27 17.37 -9.46
N LEU A 292 15.18 18.14 -10.04
CA LEU A 292 15.04 19.59 -10.14
C LEU A 292 13.93 19.98 -11.12
N LEU A 293 13.85 19.28 -12.25
CA LEU A 293 12.76 19.46 -13.22
C LEU A 293 11.41 19.08 -12.60
N HIS A 294 11.34 18.06 -11.75
CA HIS A 294 10.14 17.71 -10.99
C HIS A 294 9.73 18.83 -10.03
N ALA A 295 10.67 19.41 -9.27
CA ALA A 295 10.37 20.52 -8.38
C ALA A 295 9.82 21.75 -9.14
N GLN A 296 10.39 22.06 -10.32
CA GLN A 296 9.86 23.11 -11.19
C GLN A 296 8.48 22.76 -11.75
N CYS A 297 8.28 21.50 -12.16
CA CYS A 297 7.02 20.98 -12.67
C CYS A 297 5.91 21.09 -11.62
N ASP A 298 6.13 20.62 -10.39
CA ASP A 298 5.16 20.66 -9.30
C ASP A 298 4.77 22.11 -8.94
N LEU A 299 5.74 23.04 -8.95
CA LEU A 299 5.45 24.47 -8.75
C LEU A 299 4.58 25.04 -9.88
N LEU A 300 4.84 24.69 -11.14
CA LEU A 300 4.02 25.18 -12.25
C LEU A 300 2.61 24.57 -12.24
N ARG A 301 2.48 23.31 -11.84
CA ARG A 301 1.18 22.65 -11.64
C ARG A 301 0.37 23.34 -10.55
N SER A 302 0.98 23.70 -9.42
CA SER A 302 0.27 24.44 -8.35
C SER A 302 -0.18 25.84 -8.77
N LYS A 303 0.45 26.44 -9.80
CA LYS A 303 0.04 27.71 -10.43
C LYS A 303 -0.90 27.56 -11.63
N GLY A 304 -1.36 26.34 -11.94
CA GLY A 304 -2.24 26.07 -13.09
C GLY A 304 -1.58 26.25 -14.45
N LYS A 305 -0.24 26.21 -14.53
CA LYS A 305 0.53 26.34 -15.79
C LYS A 305 0.86 24.96 -16.37
N HIS A 306 -0.18 24.19 -16.70
CA HIS A 306 -0.07 22.80 -17.15
C HIS A 306 0.75 22.63 -18.44
N ASP A 307 0.62 23.55 -19.41
CA ASP A 307 1.39 23.50 -20.68
C ASP A 307 2.91 23.51 -20.47
N TRP A 308 3.37 24.29 -19.49
CA TRP A 308 4.79 24.38 -19.15
C TRP A 308 5.23 23.18 -18.30
N ALA A 309 4.36 22.73 -17.39
CA ALA A 309 4.61 21.54 -16.58
C ALA A 309 4.86 20.29 -17.45
N VAL A 310 4.04 20.08 -18.49
CA VAL A 310 4.22 18.96 -19.45
C VAL A 310 5.57 19.04 -20.16
N LYS A 311 6.00 20.23 -20.58
CA LYS A 311 7.31 20.41 -21.26
C LYS A 311 8.47 20.02 -20.34
N LEU A 312 8.43 20.44 -19.07
CA LEU A 312 9.44 20.08 -18.08
C LEU A 312 9.40 18.59 -17.73
N ALA A 313 8.21 18.01 -17.55
CA ALA A 313 8.06 16.59 -17.26
C ALA A 313 8.59 15.72 -18.42
N ARG A 314 8.36 16.13 -19.67
CA ARG A 314 8.95 15.48 -20.84
C ARG A 314 10.47 15.57 -20.83
N GLN A 315 11.03 16.72 -20.48
CA GLN A 315 12.47 16.87 -20.33
C GLN A 315 12.99 15.96 -19.20
N ALA A 316 12.28 15.83 -18.08
CA ALA A 316 12.64 14.94 -16.99
C ALA A 316 12.69 13.46 -17.43
N VAL A 317 11.71 13.02 -18.22
CA VAL A 317 11.72 11.68 -18.85
C VAL A 317 12.92 11.51 -19.78
N ASN A 318 13.25 12.51 -20.60
CA ASN A 318 14.43 12.44 -21.47
C ASN A 318 15.74 12.37 -20.67
N CYS A 319 15.79 12.95 -19.47
CA CYS A 319 16.95 12.88 -18.59
C CYS A 319 17.08 11.52 -17.88
N ALA A 320 15.97 10.92 -17.47
CA ALA A 320 15.94 9.63 -16.79
C ALA A 320 14.76 8.76 -17.28
N PRO A 321 14.90 8.15 -18.48
CA PRO A 321 13.83 7.35 -19.08
C PRO A 321 13.66 5.98 -18.42
N SER A 322 14.64 5.52 -17.66
CA SER A 322 14.57 4.28 -16.89
C SER A 322 13.86 4.46 -15.55
N GLU A 323 13.53 5.67 -15.10
CA GLU A 323 12.94 5.89 -13.77
C GLU A 323 11.41 5.99 -13.87
N PHE A 324 10.67 5.14 -13.15
CA PHE A 324 9.21 5.14 -13.16
C PHE A 324 8.62 6.52 -12.80
N VAL A 325 9.20 7.19 -11.80
CA VAL A 325 8.69 8.46 -11.26
C VAL A 325 8.67 9.59 -12.29
N THR A 326 9.52 9.57 -13.33
CA THR A 326 9.52 10.59 -14.38
C THR A 326 8.33 10.42 -15.32
N TRP A 327 8.03 9.17 -15.70
CA TRP A 327 6.87 8.82 -16.52
C TRP A 327 5.55 9.01 -15.77
N GLU A 328 5.52 8.66 -14.49
CA GLU A 328 4.40 8.97 -13.59
C GLU A 328 4.11 10.47 -13.61
N LYS A 329 5.12 11.31 -13.35
CA LYS A 329 4.98 12.77 -13.33
C LYS A 329 4.47 13.31 -14.67
N LEU A 330 4.99 12.80 -15.78
CA LEU A 330 4.53 13.20 -17.12
C LEU A 330 3.07 12.79 -17.37
N THR A 331 2.69 11.58 -16.95
CA THR A 331 1.30 11.10 -17.05
C THR A 331 0.35 11.97 -16.24
N GLU A 332 0.73 12.32 -14.99
CA GLU A 332 -0.03 13.27 -14.18
C GLU A 332 -0.23 14.62 -14.88
N CYS A 333 0.82 15.15 -15.53
CA CYS A 333 0.73 16.43 -16.24
C CYS A 333 -0.20 16.37 -17.47
N TRP A 334 -0.23 15.24 -18.17
CA TRP A 334 -1.16 15.06 -19.29
C TRP A 334 -2.61 14.94 -18.84
N ILE A 335 -2.86 14.23 -17.74
CA ILE A 335 -4.18 14.16 -17.11
C ILE A 335 -4.63 15.57 -16.69
N ASP A 336 -3.74 16.36 -16.07
CA ASP A 336 -4.05 17.74 -15.67
C ASP A 336 -4.36 18.64 -16.88
N LEU A 337 -3.75 18.38 -18.04
CA LEU A 337 -3.97 19.14 -19.28
C LEU A 337 -5.25 18.70 -20.03
N GLY A 338 -5.80 17.52 -19.72
CA GLY A 338 -6.93 16.93 -20.43
C GLY A 338 -6.55 16.15 -21.70
N GLU A 339 -5.26 15.88 -21.91
CA GLU A 339 -4.75 15.15 -23.08
C GLU A 339 -4.66 13.65 -22.76
N PHE A 340 -5.82 13.00 -22.72
CA PHE A 340 -5.96 11.63 -22.20
C PHE A 340 -5.29 10.56 -23.07
N GLU A 341 -5.27 10.73 -24.39
CA GLU A 341 -4.53 9.84 -25.31
C GLU A 341 -3.04 9.83 -25.00
N SER A 342 -2.46 11.03 -24.83
CA SER A 342 -1.05 11.20 -24.46
C SER A 342 -0.76 10.66 -23.08
N ALA A 343 -1.67 10.85 -22.11
CA ALA A 343 -1.55 10.27 -20.79
C ALA A 343 -1.48 8.74 -20.84
N LEU A 344 -2.40 8.11 -21.60
CA LEU A 344 -2.49 6.66 -21.67
C LEU A 344 -1.28 6.04 -22.42
N LEU A 345 -0.83 6.68 -23.49
CA LEU A 345 0.41 6.30 -24.19
C LEU A 345 1.66 6.43 -23.30
N THR A 346 1.71 7.49 -22.48
CA THR A 346 2.80 7.71 -21.53
C THR A 346 2.77 6.65 -20.43
N LEU A 347 1.59 6.35 -19.88
CA LEU A 347 1.40 5.30 -18.88
C LEU A 347 1.88 3.94 -19.39
N ASN A 348 1.53 3.58 -20.63
CA ASN A 348 1.98 2.34 -21.27
C ASN A 348 3.51 2.27 -21.43
N SER A 349 4.19 3.42 -21.47
CA SER A 349 5.63 3.51 -21.61
C SER A 349 6.38 3.53 -20.26
N CYS A 350 5.66 3.48 -19.13
CA CYS A 350 6.27 3.48 -17.81
C CYS A 350 7.13 2.21 -17.60
N PRO A 351 8.39 2.34 -17.16
CA PRO A 351 9.19 1.19 -16.77
C PRO A 351 8.65 0.62 -15.45
N MET A 352 8.36 -0.68 -15.43
CA MET A 352 7.80 -1.38 -14.28
C MET A 352 8.87 -2.23 -13.60
N PHE A 353 9.01 -2.13 -12.28
CA PHE A 353 10.00 -2.89 -11.51
C PHE A 353 9.34 -3.78 -10.48
N THR A 354 9.95 -4.93 -10.24
CA THR A 354 9.57 -5.84 -9.15
C THR A 354 9.58 -5.10 -7.83
N PHE A 355 8.47 -5.20 -7.11
CA PHE A 355 8.34 -4.62 -5.79
C PHE A 355 9.34 -5.30 -4.84
N ASN A 356 10.32 -4.54 -4.38
CA ASN A 356 11.16 -4.93 -3.27
C ASN A 356 10.44 -4.51 -1.99
N GLY A 357 9.91 -5.51 -1.27
CA GLY A 357 9.29 -5.27 0.02
C GLY A 357 10.32 -4.83 1.05
N ARG A 358 9.83 -4.07 2.04
CA ARG A 358 10.63 -3.67 3.21
C ARG A 358 11.14 -4.90 3.95
N ASP A 359 12.20 -4.70 4.72
CA ASP A 359 12.81 -5.76 5.54
C ASP A 359 11.82 -6.29 6.60
N VAL A 360 11.19 -7.43 6.32
CA VAL A 360 10.26 -8.09 7.26
C VAL A 360 11.01 -8.99 8.22
N HIS A 361 10.71 -8.86 9.51
CA HIS A 361 11.23 -9.75 10.53
C HIS A 361 10.40 -11.05 10.60
N ARG A 362 11.07 -12.20 10.70
CA ARG A 362 10.38 -13.50 10.86
C ARG A 362 10.03 -13.72 12.32
N ASN A 363 8.75 -13.86 12.63
CA ASN A 363 8.31 -14.17 13.99
C ASN A 363 8.70 -15.59 14.38
N LEU A 364 9.31 -15.72 15.57
CA LEU A 364 9.48 -17.01 16.23
C LEU A 364 8.17 -17.44 16.87
N THR A 365 8.00 -18.75 17.09
CA THR A 365 6.86 -19.26 17.85
C THR A 365 7.18 -19.13 19.34
N PRO A 366 6.52 -18.21 20.08
CA PRO A 366 6.84 -18.00 21.49
C PRO A 366 6.29 -19.13 22.36
N ALA A 367 6.96 -19.42 23.48
CA ALA A 367 6.46 -20.33 24.50
C ALA A 367 5.22 -19.79 25.19
N ARG A 368 5.17 -18.47 25.39
CA ARG A 368 4.05 -17.75 25.98
C ARG A 368 4.05 -16.30 25.49
N VAL A 369 2.87 -15.77 25.24
CA VAL A 369 2.66 -14.38 24.85
C VAL A 369 2.09 -13.61 26.03
N HIS A 370 2.67 -12.46 26.37
CA HIS A 370 2.15 -11.54 27.39
C HIS A 370 1.97 -10.16 26.77
N LEU A 371 0.71 -9.80 26.52
CA LEU A 371 0.32 -8.54 25.91
C LEU A 371 -0.58 -7.79 26.90
N PRO A 372 0.01 -7.06 27.86
CA PRO A 372 -0.77 -6.32 28.84
C PRO A 372 -1.56 -5.23 28.14
N PHE A 373 -2.85 -5.12 28.48
CA PHE A 373 -3.75 -4.16 27.86
C PHE A 373 -3.97 -2.97 28.82
N ALA A 374 -3.69 -1.76 28.35
CA ALA A 374 -3.93 -0.54 29.11
C ALA A 374 -5.44 -0.28 29.25
N ARG A 375 -6.03 -0.87 30.30
CA ARG A 375 -7.48 -0.80 30.58
C ARG A 375 -8.11 0.60 30.49
N PRO A 376 -7.49 1.69 31.01
CA PRO A 376 -8.13 3.01 31.04
C PRO A 376 -8.40 3.66 29.68
N ILE A 377 -7.79 3.16 28.60
CA ILE A 377 -7.97 3.69 27.23
C ILE A 377 -8.71 2.66 26.38
N GLY A 378 -8.42 1.39 26.62
CA GLY A 378 -8.99 0.28 25.87
C GLY A 378 -10.46 0.00 26.14
N GLU A 379 -11.03 0.48 27.25
CA GLU A 379 -12.47 0.36 27.55
C GLU A 379 -13.37 1.00 26.48
N ILE A 380 -12.85 1.94 25.68
CA ILE A 380 -13.61 2.58 24.61
C ILE A 380 -13.61 1.78 23.30
N LEU A 381 -12.75 0.76 23.22
CA LEU A 381 -12.62 -0.10 22.05
C LEU A 381 -13.60 -1.28 22.15
N PRO A 382 -14.07 -1.80 21.00
CA PRO A 382 -14.77 -3.06 20.98
C PRO A 382 -13.89 -4.21 21.50
N GLU A 383 -14.52 -5.31 21.88
CA GLU A 383 -13.80 -6.53 22.23
C GLU A 383 -13.08 -7.11 21.01
N ARG A 384 -11.86 -7.63 21.19
CA ARG A 384 -11.07 -8.30 20.14
C ARG A 384 -11.60 -9.73 19.90
N VAL A 385 -12.88 -9.85 19.55
CA VAL A 385 -13.54 -11.13 19.25
C VAL A 385 -13.98 -11.12 17.79
N LYS A 386 -13.75 -12.24 17.10
CA LYS A 386 -14.23 -12.40 15.73
C LYS A 386 -15.76 -12.50 15.73
N THR A 387 -16.43 -11.64 14.98
CA THR A 387 -17.90 -11.63 14.85
C THR A 387 -18.32 -11.92 13.41
N GLU A 388 -19.64 -12.02 13.16
CA GLU A 388 -20.19 -12.08 11.81
C GLU A 388 -19.81 -10.84 10.97
N ASP A 389 -19.52 -9.71 11.63
CA ASP A 389 -19.08 -8.48 10.96
C ASP A 389 -17.68 -8.58 10.33
N ASP A 390 -16.90 -9.60 10.69
CA ASP A 390 -15.60 -9.90 10.08
C ASP A 390 -15.70 -10.80 8.85
N GLU A 391 -16.91 -11.20 8.47
CA GLU A 391 -17.16 -11.94 7.24
C GLU A 391 -17.54 -10.97 6.12
N ALA A 392 -17.18 -11.31 4.89
CA ALA A 392 -17.53 -10.51 3.71
C ALA A 392 -17.75 -11.42 2.50
N ASP A 393 -18.55 -10.95 1.55
CA ASP A 393 -18.75 -11.64 0.28
C ASP A 393 -17.39 -12.03 -0.35
N PRO A 394 -17.18 -13.31 -0.73
CA PRO A 394 -16.00 -13.75 -1.43
C PRO A 394 -15.64 -12.92 -2.67
N ALA A 395 -16.60 -12.32 -3.36
CA ALA A 395 -16.37 -11.42 -4.49
C ALA A 395 -15.63 -10.14 -4.07
N LEU A 396 -15.99 -9.56 -2.90
CA LEU A 396 -15.32 -8.38 -2.34
C LEU A 396 -13.90 -8.71 -1.86
N LEU A 397 -13.73 -9.88 -1.22
CA LEU A 397 -12.42 -10.34 -0.74
C LEU A 397 -11.44 -10.67 -1.87
N ARG A 398 -11.96 -11.03 -3.05
CA ARG A 398 -11.16 -11.38 -4.23
C ARG A 398 -10.88 -10.20 -5.16
N LEU A 399 -11.23 -8.97 -4.78
CA LEU A 399 -10.86 -7.80 -5.55
C LEU A 399 -9.33 -7.77 -5.77
N PRO A 400 -8.86 -7.62 -7.03
CA PRO A 400 -7.44 -7.71 -7.32
C PRO A 400 -6.67 -6.42 -6.95
N ALA A 401 -7.32 -5.26 -7.00
CA ALA A 401 -6.68 -3.95 -6.76
C ALA A 401 -5.98 -3.83 -5.38
N PRO A 402 -6.57 -4.27 -4.25
CA PRO A 402 -5.90 -4.29 -2.95
C PRO A 402 -4.59 -5.08 -2.90
N GLY A 403 -4.35 -6.00 -3.84
CA GLY A 403 -3.13 -6.79 -3.93
C GLY A 403 -1.98 -6.09 -4.67
N LEU A 404 -2.24 -4.99 -5.37
CA LEU A 404 -1.22 -4.27 -6.14
C LEU A 404 -0.20 -3.59 -5.20
N ARG A 405 1.08 -3.55 -5.60
CA ARG A 405 2.21 -2.98 -4.83
C ARG A 405 3.15 -2.21 -5.74
N GLY A 406 4.00 -1.35 -5.18
CA GLY A 406 5.04 -0.61 -5.91
C GLY A 406 4.50 0.16 -7.12
N THR A 407 5.23 0.09 -8.24
CA THR A 407 4.89 0.81 -9.48
C THR A 407 3.52 0.41 -10.04
N TRP A 408 3.05 -0.84 -9.85
CA TRP A 408 1.72 -1.27 -10.30
C TRP A 408 0.58 -0.57 -9.55
N ALA A 409 0.71 -0.41 -8.23
CA ALA A 409 -0.29 0.32 -7.44
C ALA A 409 -0.33 1.81 -7.84
N ARG A 410 0.84 2.40 -8.11
CA ARG A 410 0.96 3.79 -8.59
C ARG A 410 0.35 3.98 -9.97
N ALA A 411 0.68 3.11 -10.92
CA ALA A 411 0.10 3.10 -12.27
C ALA A 411 -1.42 2.91 -12.23
N TYR A 412 -1.92 2.02 -11.37
CA TYR A 412 -3.36 1.84 -11.17
C TYR A 412 -4.03 3.12 -10.65
N SER A 413 -3.41 3.83 -9.72
CA SER A 413 -3.91 5.13 -9.24
C SER A 413 -3.99 6.20 -10.34
N LEU A 414 -3.10 6.16 -11.34
CA LEU A 414 -3.19 7.05 -12.50
C LEU A 414 -4.35 6.66 -13.42
N LEU A 415 -4.58 5.36 -13.60
CA LEU A 415 -5.67 4.83 -14.42
C LEU A 415 -7.05 5.11 -13.78
N THR A 416 -7.19 4.94 -12.46
CA THR A 416 -8.42 5.30 -11.74
C THR A 416 -8.68 6.80 -11.78
N ARG A 417 -7.62 7.61 -11.71
CA ARG A 417 -7.73 9.06 -11.88
C ARG A 417 -8.20 9.43 -13.28
N LEU A 418 -7.67 8.78 -14.32
CA LEU A 418 -8.07 9.00 -15.71
C LEU A 418 -9.55 8.64 -15.90
N VAL A 419 -10.00 7.45 -15.46
CA VAL A 419 -11.41 7.06 -15.59
C VAL A 419 -12.36 7.96 -14.81
N SER A 420 -11.92 8.51 -13.66
CA SER A 420 -12.74 9.45 -12.88
C SER A 420 -13.06 10.75 -13.63
N GLN A 421 -12.26 11.11 -14.64
CA GLN A 421 -12.46 12.33 -15.43
C GLN A 421 -13.27 12.11 -16.71
N ILE A 422 -13.04 11.00 -17.42
CA ILE A 422 -13.68 10.75 -18.74
C ILE A 422 -14.72 9.64 -18.75
N GLY A 423 -14.78 8.81 -17.70
CA GLY A 423 -15.66 7.64 -17.63
C GLY A 423 -15.09 6.42 -18.36
N TRP A 424 -15.72 5.26 -18.12
CA TRP A 424 -15.27 3.96 -18.63
C TRP A 424 -15.34 3.85 -20.15
N ASP A 425 -16.46 4.26 -20.75
CA ASP A 425 -16.67 4.09 -22.19
C ASP A 425 -15.69 4.95 -23.02
N GLU A 426 -15.45 6.19 -22.58
CA GLU A 426 -14.50 7.08 -23.25
C GLU A 426 -13.06 6.62 -23.06
N LEU A 427 -12.74 6.05 -21.90
CA LEU A 427 -11.47 5.39 -21.66
C LEU A 427 -11.27 4.18 -22.60
N LEU A 428 -12.30 3.37 -22.83
CA LEU A 428 -12.23 2.26 -23.80
C LEU A 428 -12.06 2.74 -25.24
N LYS A 429 -12.74 3.82 -25.64
CA LYS A 429 -12.53 4.45 -26.95
C LYS A 429 -11.10 4.93 -27.10
N THR A 430 -10.61 5.69 -26.12
CA THR A 430 -9.21 6.16 -26.06
C THR A 430 -8.25 4.99 -26.19
N ARG A 431 -8.46 3.91 -25.42
CA ARG A 431 -7.67 2.66 -25.48
C ARG A 431 -7.64 2.06 -26.88
N SER A 432 -8.81 1.89 -27.52
CA SER A 432 -8.92 1.32 -28.86
C SER A 432 -8.32 2.21 -29.96
N TYR A 433 -8.29 3.53 -29.72
CA TYR A 433 -7.71 4.50 -30.62
C TYR A 433 -6.19 4.47 -30.58
N VAL A 434 -5.60 4.46 -29.39
CA VAL A 434 -4.14 4.50 -29.21
C VAL A 434 -3.45 3.14 -29.29
N PHE A 435 -4.16 2.04 -28.98
CA PHE A 435 -3.56 0.72 -28.85
C PHE A 435 -4.07 -0.34 -29.83
N VAL A 436 -3.18 -1.31 -30.06
CA VAL A 436 -3.44 -2.62 -30.64
C VAL A 436 -3.24 -3.66 -29.54
N MET A 437 -4.11 -4.65 -29.45
CA MET A 437 -3.95 -5.75 -28.50
C MET A 437 -3.00 -6.81 -29.06
N GLU A 438 -2.31 -7.54 -28.19
CA GLU A 438 -1.30 -8.51 -28.64
C GLU A 438 -1.90 -9.63 -29.50
N GLU A 439 -3.10 -10.10 -29.18
CA GLU A 439 -3.80 -11.12 -29.97
C GLU A 439 -4.19 -10.60 -31.35
N GLU A 440 -4.61 -9.34 -31.45
CA GLU A 440 -4.92 -8.68 -32.73
C GLU A 440 -3.66 -8.55 -33.60
N TYR A 441 -2.55 -8.15 -32.98
CA TYR A 441 -1.25 -8.07 -33.64
C TYR A 441 -0.76 -9.44 -34.12
N ARG A 442 -0.87 -10.49 -33.29
CA ARG A 442 -0.49 -11.87 -33.64
C ARG A 442 -1.35 -12.42 -34.77
N MET A 443 -2.67 -12.25 -34.70
CA MET A 443 -3.58 -12.68 -35.75
C MET A 443 -3.23 -12.02 -37.07
N GLN A 444 -2.97 -10.72 -37.10
CA GLN A 444 -2.60 -10.02 -38.34
C GLN A 444 -1.23 -10.40 -38.86
N LYS A 445 -0.25 -10.62 -37.99
CA LYS A 445 1.05 -11.14 -38.41
C LYS A 445 0.89 -12.53 -39.03
N ALA A 446 0.10 -13.41 -38.43
CA ALA A 446 -0.21 -14.72 -38.98
C ALA A 446 -0.98 -14.62 -40.32
N HIS A 447 -1.97 -13.74 -40.43
CA HIS A 447 -2.68 -13.50 -41.70
C HIS A 447 -1.76 -12.89 -42.77
N GLY A 448 -0.84 -12.00 -42.39
CA GLY A 448 0.16 -11.40 -43.26
C GLY A 448 1.20 -12.42 -43.75
N ASP A 449 1.65 -13.33 -42.87
CA ASP A 449 2.56 -14.42 -43.21
C ASP A 449 1.87 -15.43 -44.13
N ILE A 450 0.59 -15.77 -43.88
CA ILE A 450 -0.23 -16.62 -44.77
C ILE A 450 -0.42 -15.96 -46.14
N SER A 451 -0.71 -14.65 -46.19
CA SER A 451 -0.85 -13.90 -47.44
C SER A 451 0.47 -13.79 -48.19
N ALA A 452 1.60 -13.61 -47.49
CA ALA A 452 2.93 -13.54 -48.10
C ALA A 452 3.41 -14.90 -48.64
N VAL A 453 3.02 -16.00 -47.98
CA VAL A 453 3.25 -17.37 -48.48
C VAL A 453 2.33 -17.68 -49.66
N ALA A 454 1.08 -17.22 -49.64
CA ALA A 454 0.15 -17.34 -50.76
C ALA A 454 0.63 -16.55 -52.00
N ASP A 455 1.11 -15.31 -51.83
CA ASP A 455 1.65 -14.49 -52.92
C ASP A 455 2.98 -15.02 -53.48
N LYS A 456 3.81 -15.69 -52.67
CA LYS A 456 5.00 -16.40 -53.15
C LYS A 456 4.70 -17.71 -53.88
N SER A 457 3.47 -18.24 -53.77
CA SER A 457 3.03 -19.44 -54.50
C SER A 457 2.41 -19.13 -55.88
N GLY A 458 2.43 -17.87 -56.32
CA GLY A 458 1.89 -17.43 -57.61
C GLY A 458 2.83 -17.60 -58.81
N LYS A 459 2.60 -18.66 -59.59
CA LYS A 459 3.04 -18.94 -60.98
C LYS A 459 4.52 -19.25 -61.23
N VAL A 460 4.86 -20.55 -61.23
CA VAL A 460 5.97 -21.07 -62.06
C VAL A 460 5.44 -21.29 -63.48
N ILE A 461 5.86 -20.45 -64.42
CA ILE A 461 5.63 -20.65 -65.86
C ILE A 461 6.75 -21.55 -66.37
N HIS A 462 6.45 -22.79 -66.74
CA HIS A 462 7.39 -23.62 -67.49
C HIS A 462 7.40 -23.20 -68.96
N GLU A 463 8.57 -23.31 -69.60
CA GLU A 463 8.92 -22.83 -70.94
C GLU A 463 8.05 -23.39 -72.09
N ASP A 464 7.12 -24.30 -71.81
CA ASP A 464 6.22 -24.95 -72.79
C ASP A 464 4.75 -24.48 -72.68
N GLY A 465 4.49 -23.36 -72.00
CA GLY A 465 3.25 -22.59 -72.15
C GLY A 465 1.96 -23.18 -71.54
N THR A 466 2.00 -24.30 -70.81
CA THR A 466 0.82 -24.85 -70.13
C THR A 466 0.71 -24.41 -68.67
N VAL A 467 -0.46 -23.88 -68.28
CA VAL A 467 -0.83 -23.55 -66.89
C VAL A 467 -1.60 -24.72 -66.29
N ARG A 468 -1.16 -25.24 -65.14
CA ARG A 468 -1.96 -26.15 -64.30
C ARG A 468 -2.14 -25.55 -62.91
N ASP A 469 -3.38 -25.54 -62.43
CA ASP A 469 -3.69 -25.27 -61.03
C ASP A 469 -3.18 -26.43 -60.18
N SER A 470 -2.30 -26.15 -59.23
CA SER A 470 -2.00 -27.09 -58.15
C SER A 470 -3.12 -27.00 -57.12
N MET A 471 -4.13 -27.88 -57.26
CA MET A 471 -4.87 -28.34 -56.10
C MET A 471 -3.91 -29.11 -55.20
N ILE A 472 -3.59 -28.56 -54.03
CA ILE A 472 -3.06 -29.34 -52.92
C ILE A 472 -4.18 -29.48 -51.89
N SER A 473 -4.64 -30.72 -51.78
CA SER A 473 -5.47 -31.27 -50.73
C SER A 473 -4.85 -31.01 -49.36
N SER A 474 -5.68 -30.66 -48.39
CA SER A 474 -5.40 -30.78 -46.96
C SER A 474 -5.05 -32.23 -46.65
N ASP A 475 -3.79 -32.51 -46.34
CA ASP A 475 -3.39 -33.38 -45.23
C ASP A 475 -1.86 -33.59 -45.23
N SER A 476 -1.27 -33.37 -44.06
CA SER A 476 0.06 -33.83 -43.63
C SER A 476 1.30 -33.24 -44.30
N ILE A 477 1.96 -32.27 -43.63
CA ILE A 477 3.43 -32.21 -43.52
C ILE A 477 3.83 -31.70 -42.13
N THR A 478 4.38 -32.61 -41.33
CA THR A 478 5.28 -32.36 -40.18
C THR A 478 6.70 -32.10 -40.67
N ILE A 479 7.28 -30.91 -40.40
CA ILE A 479 8.73 -30.61 -40.32
C ILE A 479 8.82 -29.34 -39.44
N GLY A 480 9.70 -29.15 -38.46
CA GLY A 480 10.95 -29.80 -38.12
C GLY A 480 11.81 -28.71 -37.48
N ASP A 481 12.33 -29.05 -36.30
CA ASP A 481 13.26 -28.30 -35.46
C ASP A 481 14.43 -27.69 -36.24
N HIS A 482 14.53 -26.36 -36.23
CA HIS A 482 15.80 -25.65 -36.43
C HIS A 482 15.83 -24.39 -35.56
N GLY A 483 16.69 -24.45 -34.55
CA GLY A 483 16.92 -23.40 -33.57
C GLY A 483 17.40 -22.09 -34.18
N ILE A 484 16.86 -21.02 -33.60
CA ILE A 484 17.48 -19.71 -33.53
C ILE A 484 17.45 -19.37 -32.03
N ASP A 485 18.65 -19.39 -31.44
CA ASP A 485 18.91 -18.77 -30.14
C ASP A 485 18.61 -17.27 -30.27
N ASP A 486 17.60 -16.81 -29.55
CA ASP A 486 17.55 -15.44 -29.05
C ASP A 486 17.10 -15.52 -27.58
N ASP A 487 18.10 -15.36 -26.72
CA ASP A 487 17.99 -15.09 -25.29
C ASP A 487 17.16 -13.82 -25.08
N ASP A 488 16.00 -13.93 -24.46
CA ASP A 488 15.35 -12.82 -23.75
C ASP A 488 14.41 -13.39 -22.68
N ASP A 489 15.02 -14.04 -21.69
CA ASP A 489 14.34 -14.50 -20.47
C ASP A 489 14.76 -13.61 -19.29
N ALA A 490 14.05 -12.48 -19.13
CA ALA A 490 14.10 -11.72 -17.90
C ALA A 490 12.71 -11.18 -17.53
N SER A 491 12.23 -11.67 -16.39
CA SER A 491 11.20 -11.08 -15.53
C SER A 491 9.75 -11.48 -15.81
N THR A 492 9.41 -12.74 -15.49
CA THR A 492 8.09 -13.06 -14.93
C THR A 492 8.21 -14.21 -13.92
N ARG A 493 8.73 -13.91 -12.72
CA ARG A 493 8.52 -14.75 -11.53
C ARG A 493 7.67 -13.99 -10.53
N GLY A 494 6.35 -14.10 -10.71
CA GLY A 494 5.40 -13.81 -9.66
C GLY A 494 5.52 -14.86 -8.55
N MET A 495 5.89 -14.43 -7.36
CA MET A 495 5.82 -15.21 -6.12
C MET A 495 4.37 -15.62 -5.84
N VAL A 496 4.13 -16.92 -5.79
CA VAL A 496 3.03 -17.51 -5.00
C VAL A 496 3.68 -18.02 -3.71
N SER A 497 3.18 -17.57 -2.55
CA SER A 497 3.62 -18.07 -1.25
C SER A 497 3.40 -19.59 -1.14
N PRO A 498 4.31 -20.36 -0.52
CA PRO A 498 4.20 -21.81 -0.47
C PRO A 498 3.15 -22.27 0.55
N HIS A 499 2.25 -23.14 0.11
CA HIS A 499 1.45 -23.99 1.00
C HIS A 499 2.36 -24.98 1.74
N THR A 500 2.08 -25.15 3.03
CA THR A 500 2.73 -26.09 3.95
C THR A 500 2.65 -27.55 3.45
N PRO A 501 3.76 -28.33 3.46
CA PRO A 501 3.70 -29.74 3.13
C PRO A 501 3.24 -30.58 4.33
N ARG A 502 2.09 -31.24 4.20
CA ARG A 502 1.74 -32.39 5.04
C ARG A 502 2.67 -33.56 4.69
N LYS A 503 3.36 -34.09 5.70
CA LYS A 503 4.10 -35.35 5.68
C LYS A 503 3.25 -36.49 5.09
N SER A 504 3.82 -37.27 4.18
CA SER A 504 3.74 -38.73 4.28
C SER A 504 4.91 -39.40 3.56
N GLY A 505 5.66 -40.19 4.33
CA GLY A 505 6.59 -41.18 3.82
C GLY A 505 5.87 -42.52 3.69
N SER A 506 6.22 -43.22 2.62
CA SER A 506 5.80 -44.54 2.14
C SER A 506 5.96 -45.70 3.15
N LEU A 507 5.05 -46.69 3.14
CA LEU A 507 5.31 -48.07 2.66
C LEU A 507 4.17 -49.07 3.00
N ASP A 508 4.05 -50.07 2.11
CA ASP A 508 3.46 -51.42 2.21
C ASP A 508 1.98 -51.74 1.86
N ASN A 509 1.85 -52.28 0.62
CA ASN A 509 1.50 -53.67 0.26
C ASN A 509 0.05 -54.20 0.43
N GLY A 510 -0.54 -54.72 -0.67
CA GLY A 510 -1.53 -55.83 -0.59
C GLY A 510 -2.83 -55.75 -1.40
N SER A 511 -2.77 -56.24 -2.66
CA SER A 511 -3.78 -57.03 -3.42
C SER A 511 -5.23 -56.55 -3.72
N ASN A 512 -5.56 -56.63 -5.04
CA ASN A 512 -6.77 -57.17 -5.68
C ASN A 512 -8.17 -56.59 -5.34
N THR A 513 -8.88 -55.97 -6.31
CA THR A 513 -9.75 -56.64 -7.32
C THR A 513 -10.54 -55.61 -8.17
N ASN A 514 -10.61 -55.88 -9.49
CA ASN A 514 -11.66 -55.63 -10.50
C ASN A 514 -12.60 -54.40 -10.47
N GLY A 515 -12.64 -53.70 -11.61
CA GLY A 515 -13.90 -53.60 -12.38
C GLY A 515 -14.39 -52.21 -12.85
N GLY A 516 -13.95 -51.77 -14.03
CA GLY A 516 -14.82 -51.24 -15.11
C GLY A 516 -15.36 -49.79 -15.09
N VAL A 517 -15.03 -49.05 -16.17
CA VAL A 517 -15.88 -48.16 -17.01
C VAL A 517 -16.57 -46.97 -16.30
N SER A 518 -16.48 -45.68 -16.66
CA SER A 518 -16.51 -45.01 -17.97
C SER A 518 -16.07 -43.54 -17.84
N LEU A 519 -15.54 -42.98 -18.92
CA LEU A 519 -15.14 -41.58 -19.07
C LEU A 519 -16.33 -40.76 -19.59
N SER A 520 -16.81 -39.78 -18.83
CA SER A 520 -17.74 -38.75 -19.34
C SER A 520 -17.38 -37.36 -18.80
N SER A 521 -17.06 -36.49 -19.75
CA SER A 521 -17.00 -35.02 -19.73
C SER A 521 -17.68 -34.31 -18.56
N LEU A 522 -16.93 -33.47 -17.85
CA LEU A 522 -17.47 -32.37 -17.05
C LEU A 522 -16.84 -31.05 -17.48
N SER A 523 -17.66 -30.29 -18.21
CA SER A 523 -17.54 -28.88 -18.48
C SER A 523 -17.45 -28.08 -17.17
N THR A 524 -16.38 -27.32 -17.01
CA THR A 524 -16.18 -26.37 -15.92
C THR A 524 -17.08 -25.15 -16.13
N ALA A 525 -18.34 -25.25 -15.68
CA ALA A 525 -19.21 -24.09 -15.49
C ALA A 525 -18.81 -23.39 -14.18
N ILE A 526 -18.47 -22.11 -14.28
CA ILE A 526 -18.12 -21.22 -13.16
C ILE A 526 -19.44 -20.75 -12.49
N PRO A 527 -19.54 -20.76 -11.14
CA PRO A 527 -20.79 -20.43 -10.46
C PRO A 527 -21.14 -18.94 -10.57
N THR A 528 -22.35 -18.67 -11.08
CA THR A 528 -23.04 -17.38 -11.07
C THR A 528 -23.61 -17.08 -9.68
N ILE A 529 -23.45 -15.84 -9.22
CA ILE A 529 -24.07 -15.34 -7.99
C ILE A 529 -25.59 -15.31 -8.22
N ARG A 530 -26.33 -16.09 -7.41
CA ARG A 530 -27.80 -16.04 -7.39
C ARG A 530 -28.24 -14.88 -6.52
N ILE A 531 -29.15 -14.07 -7.05
CA ILE A 531 -29.87 -13.03 -6.33
C ILE A 531 -30.81 -13.73 -5.34
N SER A 532 -30.54 -13.62 -4.05
CA SER A 532 -31.45 -14.10 -2.99
C SER A 532 -32.51 -13.04 -2.74
N THR A 533 -33.69 -13.21 -3.34
CA THR A 533 -34.92 -12.59 -2.83
C THR A 533 -35.44 -13.48 -1.70
N GLU A 534 -35.28 -13.04 -0.46
CA GLU A 534 -35.91 -13.70 0.70
C GLU A 534 -37.41 -13.38 0.71
N SER A 535 -38.21 -14.25 0.12
CA SER A 535 -39.64 -14.36 0.41
C SER A 535 -40.08 -15.76 -0.02
N ASP A 536 -39.94 -16.74 0.89
CA ASP A 536 -40.72 -17.98 0.96
C ASP A 536 -40.22 -18.80 2.16
N ARG A 537 -40.86 -18.59 3.32
CA ARG A 537 -40.86 -19.57 4.41
C ARG A 537 -42.31 -19.90 4.71
N ASP A 538 -42.82 -20.88 3.99
CA ASP A 538 -44.04 -21.58 4.38
C ASP A 538 -43.72 -22.66 5.42
N PHE A 539 -44.73 -22.86 6.24
CA PHE A 539 -44.86 -23.74 7.39
C PHE A 539 -44.56 -25.21 7.09
N ASP A 540 -44.07 -25.92 8.10
CA ASP A 540 -44.61 -27.24 8.44
C ASP A 540 -44.43 -27.55 9.95
N GLU A 541 -45.46 -28.22 10.47
CA GLU A 541 -45.79 -28.52 11.86
C GLU A 541 -44.96 -29.65 12.51
N ASP A 542 -45.10 -29.68 13.84
CA ASP A 542 -44.99 -30.80 14.79
C ASP A 542 -43.64 -31.19 15.40
N GLY A 543 -43.59 -31.04 16.74
CA GLY A 543 -42.50 -31.55 17.58
C GLY A 543 -42.48 -31.17 19.08
N ASN A 544 -43.62 -30.86 19.69
CA ASN A 544 -43.98 -30.96 21.12
C ASN A 544 -42.88 -30.93 22.23
N ALA A 545 -42.91 -29.92 23.11
CA ALA A 545 -43.16 -30.09 24.56
C ALA A 545 -43.00 -28.79 25.41
N ALA A 546 -44.04 -28.53 26.23
CA ALA A 546 -44.07 -27.82 27.53
C ALA A 546 -44.36 -26.28 27.61
N ASP A 547 -45.64 -26.01 27.92
CA ASP A 547 -46.32 -24.84 28.54
C ASP A 547 -45.87 -24.60 30.02
N PRO A 548 -46.30 -23.58 30.83
CA PRO A 548 -47.15 -22.40 30.55
C PRO A 548 -46.77 -21.02 31.14
N SER A 549 -47.58 -20.04 30.70
CA SER A 549 -48.06 -18.79 31.35
C SER A 549 -47.39 -17.48 30.89
N SER A 550 -48.09 -16.41 30.47
CA SER A 550 -49.40 -15.90 30.90
C SER A 550 -50.07 -14.93 29.89
N LYS A 551 -51.40 -14.90 29.99
CA LYS A 551 -52.52 -14.15 29.39
C LYS A 551 -52.39 -12.65 29.01
N GLY A 552 -53.14 -12.27 27.96
CA GLY A 552 -53.91 -11.01 27.77
C GLY A 552 -53.97 -10.56 26.29
N LYS A 553 -55.00 -10.83 25.45
CA LYS A 553 -56.34 -10.15 25.32
C LYS A 553 -56.21 -8.62 25.32
N ASP A 554 -56.60 -7.84 24.31
CA ASP A 554 -57.84 -7.72 23.52
C ASP A 554 -57.52 -7.05 22.14
N ALA A 555 -58.06 -7.41 20.96
CA ALA A 555 -59.43 -7.40 20.39
C ALA A 555 -59.94 -6.04 19.84
N ASN A 556 -60.47 -6.12 18.59
CA ASN A 556 -61.23 -5.16 17.76
C ASN A 556 -60.47 -4.00 17.08
N GLY A 557 -60.54 -3.76 15.77
CA GLY A 557 -61.42 -4.29 14.70
C GLY A 557 -62.59 -3.33 14.39
N ASP A 558 -62.50 -2.60 13.27
CA ASP A 558 -63.58 -2.29 12.30
C ASP A 558 -62.95 -1.43 11.18
N ALA A 559 -62.83 -1.90 9.92
CA ALA A 559 -63.83 -1.85 8.84
C ALA A 559 -64.23 -0.40 8.45
N SER A 560 -64.38 0.00 7.19
CA SER A 560 -64.56 -0.72 5.95
C SER A 560 -64.49 0.23 4.74
N LYS A 561 -64.36 -0.36 3.54
CA LYS A 561 -65.00 0.05 2.26
C LYS A 561 -64.33 1.20 1.48
N THR A 562 -64.17 1.16 0.15
CA THR A 562 -64.68 0.24 -0.88
C THR A 562 -64.05 0.60 -2.23
N THR A 563 -63.75 -0.44 -3.03
CA THR A 563 -64.00 -0.62 -4.49
C THR A 563 -63.39 0.34 -5.52
N ALA A 564 -63.05 -0.06 -6.75
CA ALA A 564 -62.86 -1.34 -7.45
C ALA A 564 -62.54 -0.98 -8.92
N ASN A 565 -61.97 -1.95 -9.65
CA ASN A 565 -61.80 -2.03 -11.11
C ASN A 565 -60.65 -1.17 -11.67
N GLY A 566 -59.62 -1.69 -12.34
CA GLY A 566 -59.47 -2.94 -13.08
C GLY A 566 -59.25 -2.60 -14.56
N PHE A 567 -58.02 -2.70 -15.07
CA PHE A 567 -57.73 -3.03 -16.46
C PHE A 567 -56.25 -3.43 -16.63
N ASP A 568 -56.09 -4.44 -17.47
CA ASP A 568 -54.90 -5.12 -17.97
C ASP A 568 -54.06 -4.20 -18.88
N ASP A 569 -52.73 -4.15 -18.68
CA ASP A 569 -51.77 -4.04 -19.80
C ASP A 569 -50.34 -4.36 -19.31
N SER A 570 -49.84 -5.49 -19.78
CA SER A 570 -48.45 -5.93 -19.74
C SER A 570 -47.54 -4.99 -20.55
N ARG A 571 -46.52 -4.40 -19.92
CA ARG A 571 -45.33 -3.90 -20.61
C ARG A 571 -44.06 -4.18 -19.81
N ASP A 572 -43.26 -5.06 -20.39
CA ASP A 572 -41.85 -5.31 -20.09
C ASP A 572 -41.07 -3.99 -20.03
N VAL A 573 -40.31 -3.79 -18.95
CA VAL A 573 -39.27 -2.77 -18.87
C VAL A 573 -37.93 -3.48 -18.79
N ALA A 574 -37.15 -3.24 -19.84
CA ALA A 574 -35.89 -3.88 -20.16
C ALA A 574 -34.80 -3.67 -19.09
N GLU A 575 -34.05 -4.75 -18.93
CA GLU A 575 -32.84 -4.96 -18.15
C GLU A 575 -31.67 -4.16 -18.75
N LEU A 576 -31.11 -3.20 -17.99
CA LEU A 576 -29.86 -2.51 -18.35
C LEU A 576 -28.68 -3.21 -17.68
N GLY A 577 -28.19 -4.27 -18.33
CA GLY A 577 -26.92 -4.91 -18.01
C GLY A 577 -25.81 -4.37 -18.93
N LEU A 578 -24.73 -3.84 -18.35
CA LEU A 578 -23.49 -3.56 -19.09
C LEU A 578 -22.82 -4.90 -19.44
N GLU A 579 -22.80 -5.23 -20.73
CA GLU A 579 -22.13 -6.43 -21.25
C GLU A 579 -20.60 -6.35 -21.04
N LYS A 580 -19.98 -7.51 -20.80
CA LYS A 580 -18.54 -7.69 -20.99
C LYS A 580 -18.21 -7.44 -22.47
N PRO A 581 -17.05 -6.86 -22.82
CA PRO A 581 -16.68 -6.73 -24.22
C PRO A 581 -16.50 -8.14 -24.82
N ALA A 582 -17.45 -8.54 -25.67
CA ALA A 582 -17.22 -9.55 -26.69
C ALA A 582 -16.31 -8.94 -27.77
N GLN A 583 -15.39 -9.74 -28.30
CA GLN A 583 -14.55 -9.37 -29.44
C GLN A 583 -15.42 -8.82 -30.58
N ALA A 584 -15.25 -7.54 -30.89
CA ALA A 584 -15.98 -6.88 -31.96
C ALA A 584 -15.35 -7.21 -33.31
N ALA A 585 -15.88 -8.23 -33.99
CA ALA A 585 -15.85 -8.34 -35.46
C ALA A 585 -16.89 -9.38 -35.92
N ALA A 586 -18.05 -8.91 -36.38
CA ALA A 586 -18.83 -9.44 -37.52
C ALA A 586 -20.28 -8.93 -37.45
N GLY A 587 -20.62 -7.92 -38.25
CA GLY A 587 -22.00 -7.66 -38.65
C GLY A 587 -22.28 -8.38 -39.96
N ALA A 588 -23.28 -9.25 -39.99
CA ALA A 588 -23.80 -9.89 -41.20
C ALA A 588 -25.16 -9.31 -41.55
N GLU A 589 -25.34 -9.01 -42.84
CA GLU A 589 -26.53 -8.45 -43.47
C GLU A 589 -27.67 -9.49 -43.60
N GLU A 590 -28.92 -9.02 -43.56
CA GLU A 590 -30.04 -9.66 -44.27
C GLU A 590 -30.82 -8.60 -45.05
N GLY A 591 -31.11 -8.89 -46.33
CA GLY A 591 -31.71 -7.97 -47.31
C GLY A 591 -33.19 -8.19 -47.60
N GLY A 592 -33.76 -7.27 -48.40
CA GLY A 592 -35.14 -7.34 -48.91
C GLY A 592 -35.54 -6.23 -49.89
N VAL A 593 -35.12 -6.36 -51.16
CA VAL A 593 -35.77 -6.15 -52.49
C VAL A 593 -36.92 -5.11 -52.75
N ASN A 594 -36.77 -4.38 -53.88
CA ASN A 594 -37.67 -3.57 -54.76
C ASN A 594 -38.09 -2.15 -54.29
N ASP A 595 -38.11 -1.07 -55.10
CA ASP A 595 -38.57 -0.89 -56.50
C ASP A 595 -38.02 0.41 -57.17
N GLU A 596 -38.14 0.52 -58.50
CA GLU A 596 -37.64 1.60 -59.41
C GLU A 596 -38.33 3.00 -59.28
N LYS A 597 -37.57 4.11 -59.52
CA LYS A 597 -37.76 5.09 -60.66
C LYS A 597 -37.04 6.46 -60.52
N ASP A 598 -36.53 6.90 -61.68
CA ASP A 598 -36.37 8.26 -62.25
C ASP A 598 -35.28 9.27 -61.81
N LYS A 599 -34.35 9.54 -62.77
CA LYS A 599 -33.83 10.81 -63.35
C LYS A 599 -33.72 12.07 -62.45
N GLU A 600 -32.70 12.94 -62.48
CA GLU A 600 -31.84 13.45 -63.56
C GLU A 600 -30.70 14.34 -62.97
N SER A 601 -29.49 14.24 -63.56
CA SER A 601 -28.42 15.26 -63.73
C SER A 601 -27.85 16.12 -62.57
N LEU A 602 -26.54 15.99 -62.27
CA LEU A 602 -25.48 16.97 -62.65
C LEU A 602 -24.11 16.69 -61.96
N HIS A 603 -23.06 16.71 -62.79
CA HIS A 603 -21.65 17.08 -62.52
C HIS A 603 -20.67 16.16 -61.74
N GLU A 604 -19.68 15.68 -62.51
CA GLU A 604 -18.22 15.76 -62.28
C GLU A 604 -17.44 14.59 -61.63
N SER A 605 -16.62 13.96 -62.50
CA SER A 605 -15.34 13.25 -62.28
C SER A 605 -15.17 12.31 -61.08
N LEU A 606 -15.28 11.01 -61.36
CA LEU A 606 -14.75 9.90 -60.56
C LEU A 606 -13.22 9.73 -60.77
N PRO A 607 -12.44 9.46 -59.71
CA PRO A 607 -11.38 8.48 -59.73
C PRO A 607 -11.92 7.11 -59.32
N THR A 608 -11.37 6.09 -59.97
CA THR A 608 -11.54 4.63 -59.80
C THR A 608 -11.54 4.13 -58.36
N GLN A 609 -12.45 3.19 -58.07
CA GLN A 609 -12.53 2.41 -56.84
C GLN A 609 -11.37 1.40 -56.65
N SER A 610 -11.19 1.07 -55.38
CA SER A 610 -10.81 -0.24 -54.81
C SER A 610 -9.36 -0.71 -54.97
N GLY A 611 -8.52 -0.36 -53.99
CA GLY A 611 -7.61 -1.32 -53.37
C GLY A 611 -8.25 -1.83 -52.06
N PRO A 612 -7.90 -3.04 -51.58
CA PRO A 612 -8.36 -3.48 -50.27
C PRO A 612 -7.82 -2.48 -49.23
N GLU A 613 -8.67 -1.98 -48.34
CA GLU A 613 -8.21 -1.21 -47.19
C GLU A 613 -7.30 -2.09 -46.36
N SER A 614 -6.00 -2.02 -46.66
CA SER A 614 -4.94 -2.44 -45.77
C SER A 614 -5.11 -1.60 -44.51
N PHE A 615 -5.79 -2.13 -43.50
CA PHE A 615 -5.83 -1.58 -42.14
C PHE A 615 -4.38 -1.39 -41.67
N SER A 616 -3.85 -0.19 -41.90
CA SER A 616 -2.47 0.14 -41.60
C SER A 616 -2.39 0.56 -40.14
N PHE A 617 -1.75 -0.27 -39.31
CA PHE A 617 -1.43 0.01 -37.91
C PHE A 617 -0.42 1.14 -37.70
N SER A 618 -0.07 1.91 -38.74
CA SER A 618 1.04 2.86 -38.71
C SER A 618 1.00 3.89 -37.56
N ASN A 619 -0.16 4.13 -36.96
CA ASN A 619 -0.33 5.11 -35.87
C ASN A 619 -0.68 4.52 -34.49
N LYS A 620 -0.90 3.20 -34.34
CA LYS A 620 -1.26 2.58 -33.04
C LYS A 620 -0.05 1.90 -32.39
N ARG A 621 -0.01 1.86 -31.06
CA ARG A 621 1.06 1.18 -30.29
C ARG A 621 0.56 -0.14 -29.70
N LEU A 622 1.46 -1.07 -29.42
CA LEU A 622 1.11 -2.27 -28.66
C LEU A 622 0.76 -1.89 -27.21
N CYS A 623 -0.38 -2.36 -26.71
CA CYS A 623 -0.69 -2.28 -25.28
C CYS A 623 0.18 -3.26 -24.50
N GLU A 624 0.89 -2.78 -23.48
CA GLU A 624 1.65 -3.62 -22.59
C GLU A 624 0.71 -4.55 -21.78
N ARG A 625 1.10 -5.82 -21.64
CA ARG A 625 0.27 -6.83 -20.94
C ARG A 625 -0.08 -6.42 -19.51
N TRP A 626 0.86 -5.79 -18.81
CA TRP A 626 0.62 -5.34 -17.44
C TRP A 626 -0.46 -4.25 -17.39
N LEU A 627 -0.51 -3.37 -18.39
CA LEU A 627 -1.52 -2.31 -18.46
C LEU A 627 -2.88 -2.88 -18.82
N ASP A 628 -2.95 -3.83 -19.76
CA ASP A 628 -4.21 -4.54 -20.07
C ASP A 628 -4.76 -5.30 -18.84
N ASN A 629 -3.88 -5.93 -18.05
CA ASN A 629 -4.28 -6.50 -16.77
C ASN A 629 -4.83 -5.43 -15.80
N LEU A 630 -4.24 -4.23 -15.74
CA LEU A 630 -4.79 -3.14 -14.93
C LEU A 630 -6.16 -2.65 -15.43
N PHE A 631 -6.44 -2.70 -16.73
CA PHE A 631 -7.80 -2.45 -17.25
C PHE A 631 -8.80 -3.48 -16.74
N MET A 632 -8.41 -4.75 -16.66
CA MET A 632 -9.26 -5.80 -16.08
C MET A 632 -9.46 -5.59 -14.57
N VAL A 633 -8.41 -5.22 -13.84
CA VAL A 633 -8.51 -4.85 -12.42
C VAL A 633 -9.47 -3.68 -12.22
N LEU A 634 -9.36 -2.64 -13.06
CA LEU A 634 -10.23 -1.47 -13.00
C LEU A 634 -11.69 -1.83 -13.31
N TYR A 635 -11.91 -2.67 -14.33
CA TYR A 635 -13.24 -3.16 -14.68
C TYR A 635 -13.90 -3.85 -13.50
N GLU A 636 -13.18 -4.72 -12.77
CA GLU A 636 -13.72 -5.41 -11.61
C GLU A 636 -14.09 -4.44 -10.47
N ASP A 637 -13.22 -3.47 -10.16
CA ASP A 637 -13.51 -2.42 -9.17
C ASP A 637 -14.76 -1.61 -9.59
N LEU A 638 -14.86 -1.18 -10.85
CA LEU A 638 -16.02 -0.44 -11.38
C LEU A 638 -17.31 -1.27 -11.38
N ARG A 639 -17.22 -2.56 -11.74
CA ARG A 639 -18.35 -3.49 -11.76
C ARG A 639 -18.93 -3.65 -10.37
N VAL A 640 -18.09 -3.95 -9.39
CA VAL A 640 -18.50 -4.10 -7.98
C VAL A 640 -19.10 -2.79 -7.47
N TRP A 641 -18.47 -1.65 -7.77
CA TRP A 641 -18.99 -0.35 -7.37
C TRP A 641 -20.37 -0.06 -7.96
N THR A 642 -20.57 -0.39 -9.24
CA THR A 642 -21.84 -0.18 -9.94
C THR A 642 -22.96 -1.05 -9.36
N ILE A 643 -22.66 -2.33 -9.11
CA ILE A 643 -23.61 -3.25 -8.45
C ILE A 643 -24.01 -2.71 -7.08
N PHE A 644 -23.02 -2.33 -6.26
CA PHE A 644 -23.26 -1.75 -4.95
C PHE A 644 -24.17 -0.50 -5.02
N ARG A 645 -23.90 0.43 -5.95
CA ARG A 645 -24.74 1.63 -6.10
C ARG A 645 -26.16 1.31 -6.57
N ALA A 646 -26.32 0.34 -7.47
CA ALA A 646 -27.62 -0.13 -7.92
C ALA A 646 -28.41 -0.76 -6.76
N GLU A 647 -27.77 -1.60 -5.94
CA GLU A 647 -28.37 -2.17 -4.73
C GLU A 647 -28.82 -1.06 -3.76
N VAL A 648 -27.94 -0.12 -3.42
CA VAL A 648 -28.29 1.00 -2.53
C VAL A 648 -29.50 1.78 -3.06
N ALA A 649 -29.56 2.05 -4.36
CA ALA A 649 -30.69 2.75 -4.99
C ALA A 649 -31.99 1.94 -4.95
N HIS A 650 -31.91 0.63 -5.19
CA HIS A 650 -33.05 -0.28 -5.13
C HIS A 650 -33.65 -0.34 -3.72
N PHE A 651 -32.82 -0.55 -2.69
CA PHE A 651 -33.26 -0.59 -1.30
C PHE A 651 -33.83 0.75 -0.81
N LYS A 652 -33.25 1.87 -1.27
CA LYS A 652 -33.77 3.21 -0.98
C LYS A 652 -35.18 3.41 -1.54
N THR A 653 -35.45 2.92 -2.75
CA THR A 653 -36.79 2.99 -3.37
C THR A 653 -37.81 2.12 -2.63
N GLN A 654 -37.37 0.97 -2.11
CA GLN A 654 -38.23 0.09 -1.30
C GLN A 654 -38.42 0.56 0.14
N HIS A 655 -37.79 1.67 0.55
CA HIS A 655 -37.76 2.14 1.93
C HIS A 655 -37.25 1.08 2.93
N VAL A 656 -36.38 0.18 2.47
CA VAL A 656 -35.74 -0.86 3.30
C VAL A 656 -34.30 -0.45 3.60
N ALA A 657 -33.84 -0.70 4.83
CA ALA A 657 -32.45 -0.44 5.22
C ALA A 657 -31.52 -1.42 4.49
N TYR A 658 -30.59 -0.89 3.69
CA TYR A 658 -29.52 -1.69 3.10
C TYR A 658 -28.48 -2.04 4.16
N ARG A 659 -28.31 -3.33 4.43
CA ARG A 659 -27.39 -3.85 5.45
C ARG A 659 -26.27 -4.66 4.79
N LYS A 660 -25.05 -4.45 5.30
CA LYS A 660 -23.81 -5.15 4.96
C LYS A 660 -23.01 -5.33 6.25
N THR A 661 -22.08 -6.27 6.26
CA THR A 661 -21.20 -6.47 7.43
C THR A 661 -20.23 -5.29 7.59
N GLY A 662 -19.65 -5.15 8.79
CA GLY A 662 -18.61 -4.15 9.03
C GLY A 662 -17.43 -4.25 8.05
N LEU A 663 -16.93 -5.46 7.78
CA LEU A 663 -15.85 -5.67 6.83
C LEU A 663 -16.22 -5.30 5.39
N GLU A 664 -17.45 -5.59 4.96
CA GLU A 664 -17.93 -5.21 3.62
C GLU A 664 -17.97 -3.70 3.45
N TRP A 665 -18.48 -2.96 4.44
CA TRP A 665 -18.48 -1.51 4.43
C TRP A 665 -17.07 -0.91 4.39
N GLU A 666 -16.11 -1.53 5.10
CA GLU A 666 -14.70 -1.12 5.03
C GLU A 666 -14.12 -1.31 3.62
N ILE A 667 -14.35 -2.47 2.99
CA ILE A 667 -13.89 -2.76 1.62
C ILE A 667 -14.54 -1.80 0.61
N LEU A 668 -15.83 -1.52 0.76
CA LEU A 668 -16.57 -0.57 -0.09
C LEU A 668 -16.07 0.86 0.10
N GLY A 669 -15.72 1.26 1.32
CA GLY A 669 -15.07 2.54 1.60
C GLY A 669 -13.71 2.66 0.91
N ASP A 670 -12.88 1.61 0.95
CA ASP A 670 -11.61 1.60 0.22
C ASP A 670 -11.82 1.66 -1.29
N LEU A 671 -12.81 0.92 -1.82
CA LEU A 671 -13.16 0.90 -3.23
C LEU A 671 -13.59 2.29 -3.71
N GLY A 672 -14.50 2.94 -2.96
CA GLY A 672 -14.92 4.31 -3.24
C GLY A 672 -13.74 5.29 -3.23
N MET A 673 -12.80 5.14 -2.28
CA MET A 673 -11.58 5.95 -2.26
C MET A 673 -10.69 5.72 -3.48
N ARG A 674 -10.49 4.46 -3.91
CA ARG A 674 -9.70 4.13 -5.12
C ARG A 674 -10.31 4.71 -6.39
N LEU A 675 -11.65 4.71 -6.48
CA LEU A 675 -12.41 5.21 -7.63
C LEU A 675 -12.74 6.72 -7.53
N HIS A 676 -12.16 7.45 -6.58
CA HIS A 676 -12.34 8.90 -6.39
C HIS A 676 -13.77 9.34 -6.00
N HIS A 677 -14.57 8.46 -5.40
CA HIS A 677 -15.88 8.76 -4.82
C HIS A 677 -15.76 9.06 -3.32
N LYS A 678 -15.21 10.23 -2.97
CA LYS A 678 -14.82 10.58 -1.59
C LYS A 678 -16.00 10.62 -0.61
N GLU A 679 -17.13 11.23 -1.00
CA GLU A 679 -18.28 11.40 -0.11
C GLU A 679 -18.97 10.05 0.16
N GLU A 680 -19.17 9.24 -0.86
CA GLU A 680 -19.75 7.91 -0.72
C GLU A 680 -18.83 6.97 0.07
N ALA A 681 -17.51 7.08 -0.11
CA ALA A 681 -16.53 6.35 0.69
C ALA A 681 -16.61 6.76 2.18
N LYS A 682 -16.74 8.06 2.46
CA LYS A 682 -16.94 8.59 3.81
C LYS A 682 -18.19 8.01 4.46
N GLU A 683 -19.32 7.98 3.73
CA GLU A 683 -20.54 7.33 4.22
C GLU A 683 -20.34 5.83 4.48
N ALA A 684 -19.64 5.11 3.61
CA ALA A 684 -19.35 3.69 3.79
C ALA A 684 -18.52 3.45 5.06
N TYR A 685 -17.48 4.26 5.31
CA TYR A 685 -16.71 4.19 6.56
C TYR A 685 -17.56 4.53 7.79
N GLN A 686 -18.48 5.49 7.70
CA GLN A 686 -19.39 5.78 8.81
C GLN A 686 -20.30 4.58 9.11
N ARG A 687 -20.89 3.96 8.08
CA ARG A 687 -21.73 2.75 8.24
C ARG A 687 -20.96 1.54 8.75
N CYS A 688 -19.68 1.41 8.39
CA CYS A 688 -18.80 0.40 8.98
C CYS A 688 -18.74 0.51 10.52
N LEU A 689 -18.80 1.73 11.04
CA LEU A 689 -18.68 2.02 12.48
C LEU A 689 -19.99 1.89 13.26
N ASP A 690 -21.11 1.61 12.60
CA ASP A 690 -22.38 1.27 13.26
C ASP A 690 -22.31 -0.11 13.94
N THR A 691 -21.33 -0.93 13.57
CA THR A 691 -21.07 -2.25 14.13
C THR A 691 -19.89 -2.22 15.11
N PRO A 692 -19.91 -3.00 16.21
CA PRO A 692 -18.82 -3.05 17.18
C PRO A 692 -17.63 -3.91 16.68
N ARG A 693 -17.26 -3.81 15.40
CA ARG A 693 -16.14 -4.54 14.83
C ARG A 693 -14.80 -3.91 15.26
N TYR A 694 -13.83 -4.75 15.63
CA TYR A 694 -12.49 -4.30 15.97
C TYR A 694 -11.69 -3.92 14.71
N SER A 695 -11.80 -2.66 14.27
CA SER A 695 -11.01 -2.10 13.17
C SER A 695 -10.65 -0.64 13.40
N GLN A 696 -9.35 -0.33 13.31
CA GLN A 696 -8.84 1.05 13.34
C GLN A 696 -9.05 1.79 12.02
N LYS A 697 -9.09 1.07 10.90
CA LYS A 697 -8.93 1.65 9.56
C LYS A 697 -10.01 2.66 9.18
N PRO A 698 -11.32 2.40 9.38
CA PRO A 698 -12.35 3.39 9.10
C PRO A 698 -12.19 4.66 9.94
N TRP A 699 -11.79 4.54 11.22
CA TRP A 699 -11.52 5.68 12.09
C TRP A 699 -10.37 6.54 11.55
N ALA A 700 -9.27 5.90 11.13
CA ALA A 700 -8.12 6.61 10.56
C ALA A 700 -8.48 7.32 9.25
N LYS A 701 -9.22 6.66 8.35
CA LYS A 701 -9.66 7.26 7.09
C LYS A 701 -10.60 8.44 7.30
N LEU A 702 -11.56 8.33 8.20
CA LEU A 702 -12.46 9.42 8.55
C LEU A 702 -11.72 10.58 9.23
N MET A 703 -10.74 10.30 10.09
CA MET A 703 -9.91 11.33 10.71
C MET A 703 -9.18 12.16 9.66
N ASP A 704 -8.53 11.52 8.68
CA ASP A 704 -7.84 12.21 7.58
C ASP A 704 -8.82 13.08 6.76
N MET A 705 -10.01 12.55 6.45
CA MET A 705 -11.08 13.29 5.73
C MET A 705 -11.56 14.51 6.52
N TYR A 706 -11.85 14.36 7.81
CA TYR A 706 -12.29 15.50 8.64
C TYR A 706 -11.18 16.53 8.85
N ALA A 707 -9.92 16.12 8.90
CA ALA A 707 -8.77 17.02 8.94
C ALA A 707 -8.60 17.78 7.61
N GLU A 708 -8.88 17.15 6.47
CA GLU A 708 -8.96 17.82 5.15
C GLU A 708 -10.08 18.87 5.10
N GLU A 709 -11.24 18.57 5.66
CA GLU A 709 -12.41 19.47 5.71
C GLU A 709 -12.27 20.61 6.73
N GLY A 710 -11.32 20.49 7.67
CA GLY A 710 -11.17 21.44 8.78
C GLY A 710 -12.21 21.27 9.90
N ASP A 711 -12.88 20.11 9.99
CA ASP A 711 -13.85 19.80 11.05
C ASP A 711 -13.14 19.33 12.32
N ILE A 712 -12.88 20.28 13.23
CA ILE A 712 -12.15 20.03 14.48
C ILE A 712 -12.87 18.98 15.34
N GLN A 713 -14.18 19.08 15.50
CA GLN A 713 -14.91 18.27 16.47
C GLN A 713 -14.92 16.80 16.05
N ARG A 714 -15.26 16.51 14.79
CA ARG A 714 -15.28 15.13 14.29
C ARG A 714 -13.87 14.55 14.13
N CYS A 715 -12.89 15.37 13.76
CA CYS A 715 -11.50 14.94 13.72
C CYS A 715 -10.99 14.54 15.11
N ILE A 716 -11.28 15.30 16.18
CA ILE A 716 -10.86 14.93 17.54
C ILE A 716 -11.57 13.64 17.99
N GLN A 717 -12.88 13.49 17.71
CA GLN A 717 -13.64 12.29 18.07
C GLN A 717 -13.07 11.02 17.43
N THR A 718 -12.75 11.08 16.13
CA THR A 718 -12.12 9.97 15.42
C THR A 718 -10.69 9.74 15.91
N ALA A 719 -9.90 10.80 16.13
CA ALA A 719 -8.53 10.72 16.64
C ALA A 719 -8.43 10.05 18.02
N ILE A 720 -9.40 10.27 18.92
CA ILE A 720 -9.46 9.57 20.22
C ILE A 720 -9.55 8.05 20.04
N ARG A 721 -10.36 7.59 19.08
CA ARG A 721 -10.49 6.16 18.77
C ARG A 721 -9.23 5.61 18.12
N VAL A 722 -8.64 6.34 17.15
CA VAL A 722 -7.37 5.95 16.53
C VAL A 722 -6.25 5.87 17.59
N ALA A 723 -6.18 6.83 18.51
CA ALA A 723 -5.20 6.83 19.60
C ALA A 723 -5.39 5.61 20.50
N ALA A 724 -6.63 5.24 20.81
CA ALA A 724 -6.89 4.06 21.63
C ALA A 724 -6.45 2.76 20.95
N TYR A 725 -6.72 2.58 19.65
CA TYR A 725 -6.18 1.44 18.89
C TYR A 725 -4.65 1.42 18.88
N GLN A 726 -4.02 2.56 18.61
CA GLN A 726 -2.55 2.68 18.60
C GLN A 726 -1.93 2.34 19.95
N TRP A 727 -2.49 2.82 21.06
CA TRP A 727 -2.02 2.50 22.41
C TRP A 727 -2.29 1.04 22.79
N ALA A 728 -3.39 0.47 22.32
CA ALA A 728 -3.68 -0.96 22.48
C ALA A 728 -2.70 -1.87 21.72
N ASP A 729 -2.00 -1.32 20.73
CA ASP A 729 -0.93 -1.95 19.97
C ASP A 729 0.46 -1.34 20.32
N TYR A 730 0.60 -0.74 21.51
CA TYR A 730 1.86 -0.24 22.08
C TYR A 730 2.57 0.85 21.27
N THR A 731 1.81 1.59 20.47
CA THR A 731 2.28 2.81 19.81
C THR A 731 2.09 3.99 20.75
N GLU A 732 3.07 4.20 21.63
CA GLU A 732 3.15 5.33 22.58
C GLU A 732 3.75 6.59 21.92
N MET A 733 4.20 6.47 20.68
CA MET A 733 4.77 7.56 19.88
C MET A 733 3.71 8.60 19.55
N THR A 734 4.05 9.86 19.79
CA THR A 734 3.28 11.05 19.43
C THR A 734 3.53 11.44 17.96
N TYR A 735 4.79 11.51 17.54
CA TYR A 735 5.18 11.98 16.21
C TYR A 735 6.26 11.07 15.58
N PRO A 736 6.20 10.70 14.29
CA PRO A 736 5.31 11.18 13.22
C PRO A 736 4.12 10.23 12.94
N THR A 737 3.08 10.32 13.76
CA THR A 737 1.83 9.55 13.59
C THR A 737 0.81 10.28 12.72
N GLN A 738 -0.13 9.53 12.15
CA GLN A 738 -1.31 10.09 11.46
C GLN A 738 -2.09 11.13 12.30
N ILE A 739 -2.24 10.89 13.61
CA ILE A 739 -2.98 11.77 14.52
C ILE A 739 -2.29 13.13 14.64
N ALA A 740 -0.97 13.14 14.83
CA ALA A 740 -0.20 14.38 14.90
C ALA A 740 -0.33 15.20 13.61
N ARG A 741 -0.27 14.53 12.43
CA ARG A 741 -0.45 15.22 11.14
C ARG A 741 -1.83 15.86 11.00
N ALA A 742 -2.89 15.13 11.37
CA ALA A 742 -4.24 15.66 11.36
C ALA A 742 -4.36 16.89 12.29
N PHE A 743 -3.78 16.82 13.48
CA PHE A 743 -3.79 17.91 14.45
C PHE A 743 -2.98 19.13 14.00
N PHE A 744 -1.81 18.91 13.40
CA PHE A 744 -0.97 20.00 12.87
C PHE A 744 -1.63 20.68 11.66
N LYS A 745 -2.29 19.90 10.79
CA LYS A 745 -3.09 20.45 9.68
C LYS A 745 -4.25 21.31 10.19
N LEU A 746 -5.00 20.83 11.19
CA LEU A 746 -6.02 21.65 11.83
C LEU A 746 -5.43 22.87 12.55
N GLY A 747 -4.25 22.72 13.14
CA GLY A 747 -3.51 23.76 13.83
C GLY A 747 -3.16 24.92 12.90
N GLN A 748 -2.69 24.60 11.69
CA GLN A 748 -2.43 25.57 10.64
C GLN A 748 -3.68 26.33 10.21
N LEU A 749 -4.85 25.68 10.17
CA LEU A 749 -6.11 26.30 9.75
C LEU A 749 -6.82 27.11 10.85
N HIS A 750 -6.79 26.63 12.09
CA HIS A 750 -7.66 27.11 13.17
C HIS A 750 -6.93 27.58 14.43
N GLY A 751 -5.63 27.30 14.55
CA GLY A 751 -4.82 27.54 15.75
C GLY A 751 -4.88 26.41 16.78
N HIS A 752 -3.75 26.14 17.44
CA HIS A 752 -3.62 25.07 18.45
C HIS A 752 -4.50 25.34 19.68
N ALA A 753 -4.71 26.61 20.03
CA ALA A 753 -5.53 26.98 21.18
C ALA A 753 -6.98 26.49 21.01
N LYS A 754 -7.56 26.64 19.81
CA LYS A 754 -8.93 26.22 19.52
C LYS A 754 -9.11 24.70 19.60
N ILE A 755 -8.12 23.94 19.13
CA ILE A 755 -8.10 22.47 19.26
C ILE A 755 -8.04 22.09 20.74
N SER A 756 -7.16 22.73 21.51
CA SER A 756 -7.00 22.49 22.95
C SER A 756 -8.27 22.80 23.74
N TYR A 757 -8.93 23.94 23.49
CA TYR A 757 -10.20 24.27 24.15
C TYR A 757 -11.32 23.30 23.78
N THR A 758 -11.38 22.89 22.52
CA THR A 758 -12.36 21.90 22.07
C THR A 758 -12.12 20.57 22.79
N LEU A 759 -10.88 20.10 22.86
CA LEU A 759 -10.51 18.88 23.58
C LEU A 759 -10.89 18.94 25.07
N LEU A 760 -10.61 20.06 25.75
CA LEU A 760 -10.99 20.27 27.16
C LEU A 760 -12.51 20.27 27.35
N SER A 761 -13.26 20.82 26.40
CA SER A 761 -14.73 20.89 26.46
C SER A 761 -15.43 19.52 26.32
N MET A 762 -14.74 18.50 25.79
CA MET A 762 -15.31 17.15 25.59
C MET A 762 -15.44 16.33 26.89
N GLY A 763 -14.82 16.75 27.99
CA GLY A 763 -14.94 16.07 29.29
C GLY A 763 -14.38 14.63 29.30
N LEU A 764 -13.26 14.40 28.62
CA LEU A 764 -12.64 13.07 28.49
C LEU A 764 -12.02 12.59 29.81
N PRO A 765 -11.92 11.27 30.04
CA PRO A 765 -11.13 10.71 31.13
C PRO A 765 -9.67 11.18 31.10
N ASP A 766 -9.07 11.40 32.26
CA ASP A 766 -7.70 11.95 32.40
C ASP A 766 -6.64 11.17 31.61
N SER A 767 -6.77 9.84 31.53
CA SER A 767 -5.87 8.97 30.75
C SER A 767 -5.87 9.31 29.27
N ILE A 768 -7.06 9.48 28.69
CA ILE A 768 -7.25 9.81 27.28
C ILE A 768 -6.87 11.27 27.02
N LEU A 769 -7.29 12.18 27.92
CA LEU A 769 -6.96 13.60 27.80
C LEU A 769 -5.45 13.83 27.75
N LYS A 770 -4.68 13.13 28.61
CA LYS A 770 -3.21 13.23 28.61
C LYS A 770 -2.58 12.79 27.28
N ILE A 771 -3.09 11.72 26.67
CA ILE A 771 -2.63 11.25 25.37
C ILE A 771 -2.95 12.27 24.29
N MET A 772 -4.19 12.74 24.25
CA MET A 772 -4.61 13.70 23.23
C MET A 772 -3.87 15.04 23.38
N ASP A 773 -3.60 15.48 24.61
CA ASP A 773 -2.82 16.69 24.88
C ASP A 773 -1.34 16.51 24.49
N SER A 774 -0.79 15.30 24.57
CA SER A 774 0.62 15.04 24.18
C SER A 774 0.91 15.45 22.73
N TYR A 775 -0.02 15.23 21.79
CA TYR A 775 0.13 15.68 20.39
C TYR A 775 0.22 17.20 20.28
N LEU A 776 -0.59 17.93 21.04
CA LEU A 776 -0.56 19.39 21.07
C LEU A 776 0.68 19.91 21.81
N GLN A 777 1.11 19.21 22.86
CA GLN A 777 2.29 19.54 23.64
C GLN A 777 3.58 19.34 22.82
N TYR A 778 3.62 18.32 21.96
CA TYR A 778 4.65 18.14 20.95
C TYR A 778 4.67 19.33 19.99
N GLY A 779 3.52 19.67 19.41
CA GLY A 779 3.37 20.83 18.52
C GLY A 779 3.87 22.14 19.16
N LYS A 780 3.55 22.37 20.44
CA LYS A 780 4.05 23.53 21.21
C LYS A 780 5.56 23.49 21.44
N THR A 781 6.10 22.34 21.83
CA THR A 781 7.54 22.15 22.11
C THR A 781 8.39 22.43 20.87
N PHE A 782 7.95 21.93 19.71
CA PHE A 782 8.66 22.08 18.44
C PHE A 782 8.23 23.30 17.62
N LYS A 783 7.30 24.12 18.13
CA LYS A 783 6.77 25.33 17.48
C LYS A 783 6.25 25.06 16.07
N VAL A 784 5.40 24.04 15.95
CA VAL A 784 4.68 23.72 14.71
C VAL A 784 3.76 24.88 14.34
N GLU A 785 3.58 25.13 13.04
CA GLU A 785 2.75 26.24 12.54
C GLU A 785 1.35 26.23 13.17
N GLY A 786 0.89 27.40 13.63
CA GLY A 786 -0.37 27.54 14.35
C GLY A 786 -0.30 27.31 15.87
N TYR A 787 0.89 27.03 16.43
CA TYR A 787 1.07 26.88 17.88
C TYR A 787 0.84 28.18 18.67
N ASP A 788 1.07 29.33 18.05
CA ASP A 788 1.00 30.69 18.61
C ASP A 788 -0.28 31.44 18.20
N PHE A 789 -1.16 30.80 17.43
CA PHE A 789 -2.41 31.36 16.92
C PHE A 789 -3.60 31.14 17.87
#